data_AF-A0A1E4TET1-F1
#
_entry.id   AF-A0A1E4TET1-F1
#
_cell.length_a   1.000
_cell.length_b   1.000
_cell.length_c   1.000
_cell.angle_alpha   90.00
_cell.angle_beta   90.00
_cell.angle_gamma   90.00
#
_symmetry.space_group_name_H-M   'P 1'
#
loop_
_entity.id
_entity.type
_entity.pdbx_description
1 polymer ?
#
loop_
_entity_poly.entity_id
_entity_poly.type
_entity_poly.pdbx_seq_one_letter_code
_entity_poly.pdbx_strand_id
1 'polypeptide(L)'
;MPSDVADRKPLVQLNGSYVAVAHTVFALSAFVVALVTGMLLHFHKIVQNEHFGYPDEWFPSVSATIGDRYPERSFFQILIAVTSGPRFALIGLWYLLSCSPTSRWALFTTVCGILRTFCCGGWVYITSTDDHDAHDIFMIAYLLLTIPWIIGTIYLTPYNRSALLIRKRTAFVYFSSVPLLIYLFIQHKVKHIPGAYTFYAFVEWSLVFYDVIFDAATIFDFSAFQISITDTSGISKFSHPEPLRPSNPLSRLNFCVHVINSYVLCTAVSALPLLIWYFPLWDMGVSGFEISALAFVSPALLLNTKIRFAVFKNIGTVQFLAALFGSTAWLINPPELRLFADGLATAFALLSFVAGIAGSKAVPGLADMKSVAYLVGFLLTLAGKVVYRTKNPAWPVVRLESGGLHIPYMILAIGASFWTYREQASASQPGFAAPANRKAELFVGLGLGGILFAHYYFFGDASTMINWIWDGYPLHGPTPVPYGFFIVLAAASGTLFGSIDACKPMATNYLIYAFSLFNVYLILCRTGWRGFIGSLNLATYLFALFPPYLQAASTLRVGHVFGYASLQFLLLTLEHVWVVAYAFVPLGSLLRERTWVIVVQLFASIGIGLYYVQKIQSRDSQKTQKDSTSALEKSLDKVYMYARNGFILVLFITGAGILYRSPTSIPEPYHPEERLFTAGIWTVHFGIDNDLWDSTGEMAKVLKELELDVVGLLETDTERFLLGNRDIGQELAEELNMYYDYGPGPAAHTWGCLLLSKFPILKSSHHLTPSPVGELAPAIHATLDMYGHEVDIVVFHSGQEEDVEDRRLQTQAVSTIMAESPNPLVLLSYLVTDPHKGNYNTYVSEYTRMLDIDPTDDDRWCEYILYRGLKRTGYARVSRGTITDTEIQVGKFIVGEEPNKSNRRIRERKVPQARRFPSMFKGKGVREHFYHVFPNPRYYDLGYPTTCAPGSNTGYPGSLTGEQKQKLEQLRSDLKTLGYEENLDDATLLRFLRARKFDVTKAKDMFIACEKWRKDFGVKDIVQNFHYVEKLAVSEYYPQYYHKTDKDGRPVYIEQLGKVNITEMYKITSMERMLKNLVWEYESLANHRLPACSRKAGHLIETSCTIMDLKGVGLGQISQVYHYVRETSVIGQNYYPERMGKFYMINAPFGFATAFKIIRPLLDPVTVEKIFILSSNYKSELLKQIPAENLPDFLGGNCRCPEGCQFSDAGPWHDPQYIGKEGEAISAAEYAKQYLAKQNSQQSKS
;
A
#
# COMPACT_ATOMS: atom_id res chain seq x y z
N MET A 1 24.93 -62.01 22.15
CA MET A 1 23.73 -61.30 22.65
C MET A 1 23.09 -62.14 23.74
N PRO A 2 22.53 -61.55 24.81
CA PRO A 2 21.82 -62.32 25.83
C PRO A 2 20.58 -62.97 25.20
N SER A 3 20.31 -64.22 25.58
CA SER A 3 19.24 -65.07 25.06
C SER A 3 17.82 -64.56 25.32
N ASP A 4 17.64 -63.51 26.12
CA ASP A 4 16.33 -62.95 26.49
C ASP A 4 15.81 -61.80 25.59
N VAL A 5 16.56 -61.44 24.54
CA VAL A 5 16.15 -60.37 23.59
C VAL A 5 15.35 -60.95 22.39
N ALA A 6 15.49 -62.24 22.10
CA ALA A 6 14.92 -62.87 20.90
C ALA A 6 13.39 -63.05 20.94
N ASP A 7 12.77 -63.09 22.12
CA ASP A 7 11.32 -63.38 22.29
C ASP A 7 10.43 -62.13 22.42
N ARG A 8 10.97 -60.91 22.29
CA ARG A 8 10.17 -59.67 22.41
C ARG A 8 9.65 -59.21 21.05
N LYS A 9 8.33 -59.09 20.91
CA LYS A 9 7.69 -58.55 19.69
C LYS A 9 8.18 -57.12 19.41
N PRO A 10 8.69 -56.84 18.21
CA PRO A 10 9.12 -55.50 17.82
C PRO A 10 7.93 -54.54 17.71
N LEU A 11 8.16 -53.28 18.11
CA LEU A 11 7.15 -52.20 18.10
C LEU A 11 6.77 -51.81 16.67
N VAL A 12 7.76 -51.79 15.77
CA VAL A 12 7.60 -51.52 14.34
C VAL A 12 8.57 -52.42 13.57
N GLN A 13 8.09 -53.00 12.47
CA GLN A 13 8.90 -53.72 11.48
C GLN A 13 8.69 -53.10 10.11
N LEU A 14 9.78 -52.77 9.42
CA LEU A 14 9.79 -52.25 8.06
C LEU A 14 10.78 -53.05 7.20
N ASN A 15 10.41 -53.37 5.96
CA ASN A 15 11.34 -53.99 5.02
C ASN A 15 12.31 -52.92 4.50
N GLY A 16 13.61 -53.22 4.46
CA GLY A 16 14.64 -52.28 4.02
C GLY A 16 14.45 -51.80 2.57
N SER A 17 13.82 -52.60 1.71
CA SER A 17 13.57 -52.25 0.30
C SER A 17 12.77 -50.95 0.11
N TYR A 18 11.91 -50.59 1.07
CA TYR A 18 11.17 -49.32 1.02
C TYR A 18 12.07 -48.09 1.01
N VAL A 19 13.27 -48.16 1.58
CA VAL A 19 14.25 -47.05 1.55
C VAL A 19 14.77 -46.83 0.13
N ALA A 20 15.13 -47.91 -0.57
CA ALA A 20 15.60 -47.84 -1.95
C ALA A 20 14.47 -47.44 -2.93
N VAL A 21 13.23 -47.90 -2.68
CA VAL A 21 12.05 -47.46 -3.43
C VAL A 21 11.80 -45.96 -3.22
N ALA A 22 11.81 -45.48 -1.97
CA ALA A 22 11.59 -44.06 -1.67
C ALA A 22 12.66 -43.17 -2.32
N HIS A 23 13.94 -43.53 -2.21
CA HIS A 23 15.04 -42.83 -2.89
C HIS A 23 14.79 -42.73 -4.41
N THR A 24 14.51 -43.86 -5.05
CA THR A 24 14.37 -43.94 -6.51
C THR A 24 13.16 -43.15 -7.00
N VAL A 25 12.02 -43.28 -6.32
CA VAL A 25 10.78 -42.57 -6.69
C VAL A 25 10.95 -41.07 -6.54
N PHE A 26 11.46 -40.58 -5.41
CA PHE A 26 11.63 -39.14 -5.21
C PHE A 26 12.70 -38.55 -6.13
N ALA A 27 13.83 -39.24 -6.33
CA ALA A 27 14.88 -38.78 -7.24
C ALA A 27 14.37 -38.64 -8.68
N LEU A 28 13.73 -39.68 -9.23
CA LEU A 28 13.20 -39.63 -10.60
C LEU A 28 12.06 -38.61 -10.74
N SER A 29 11.21 -38.50 -9.71
CA SER A 29 10.13 -37.51 -9.72
C SER A 29 10.68 -36.10 -9.77
N ALA A 30 11.77 -35.80 -9.05
CA ALA A 30 12.41 -34.47 -9.09
C ALA A 30 12.76 -34.06 -10.52
N PHE A 31 13.52 -34.92 -11.21
CA PHE A 31 13.98 -34.65 -12.57
C PHE A 31 12.83 -34.62 -13.61
N VAL A 32 11.87 -35.54 -13.53
CA VAL A 32 10.74 -35.61 -14.47
C VAL A 32 9.80 -34.42 -14.29
N VAL A 33 9.46 -34.06 -13.05
CA VAL A 33 8.57 -32.91 -12.79
C VAL A 33 9.23 -31.61 -13.22
N ALA A 34 10.53 -31.44 -12.98
CA ALA A 34 11.28 -30.27 -13.44
C ALA A 34 11.25 -30.15 -14.97
N LEU A 35 11.55 -31.24 -15.68
CA LEU A 35 11.55 -31.27 -17.15
C LEU A 35 10.17 -30.98 -17.72
N VAL A 36 9.12 -31.64 -17.23
CA VAL A 36 7.75 -31.41 -17.72
C VAL A 36 7.31 -29.98 -17.47
N THR A 37 7.55 -29.45 -16.28
CA THR A 37 7.19 -28.07 -15.94
C THR A 37 7.97 -27.05 -16.79
N GLY A 38 9.29 -27.21 -16.92
CA GLY A 38 10.11 -26.33 -17.75
C GLY A 38 9.72 -26.37 -19.23
N MET A 39 9.42 -27.56 -19.77
CA MET A 39 8.96 -27.71 -21.15
C MET A 39 7.56 -27.11 -21.39
N LEU A 40 6.70 -27.06 -20.36
CA LEU A 40 5.36 -26.46 -20.47
C LEU A 40 5.37 -24.94 -20.31
N LEU A 41 6.22 -24.41 -19.42
CA LEU A 41 6.19 -23.00 -19.03
C LEU A 41 7.29 -22.17 -19.71
N HIS A 42 8.49 -22.74 -19.91
CA HIS A 42 9.69 -22.01 -20.30
C HIS A 42 10.43 -22.61 -21.50
N PHE A 43 9.77 -23.41 -22.34
CA PHE A 43 10.38 -24.14 -23.47
C PHE A 43 11.46 -23.36 -24.21
N HIS A 44 11.12 -22.19 -24.79
CA HIS A 44 12.06 -21.39 -25.58
C HIS A 44 13.24 -20.85 -24.76
N LYS A 45 13.05 -20.62 -23.46
CA LYS A 45 14.09 -20.09 -22.57
C LYS A 45 15.07 -21.18 -22.12
N ILE A 46 14.59 -22.40 -21.82
CA ILE A 46 15.44 -23.48 -21.28
C ILE A 46 16.21 -24.27 -22.35
N VAL A 47 15.75 -24.23 -23.61
CA VAL A 47 16.49 -24.83 -24.74
C VAL A 47 17.54 -23.89 -25.33
N GLN A 48 17.58 -22.63 -24.88
CA GLN A 48 18.54 -21.64 -25.34
C GLN A 48 19.91 -21.87 -24.68
N ASN A 49 20.97 -21.85 -25.48
CA ASN A 49 22.35 -21.75 -24.99
C ASN A 49 22.93 -20.36 -25.33
N GLU A 50 24.22 -20.16 -25.03
CA GLU A 50 24.91 -18.87 -25.23
C GLU A 50 24.89 -18.35 -26.68
N HIS A 51 24.78 -19.25 -27.67
CA HIS A 51 24.91 -18.91 -29.10
C HIS A 51 23.66 -19.21 -29.94
N PHE A 52 22.86 -20.20 -29.55
CA PHE A 52 21.73 -20.72 -30.33
C PHE A 52 20.51 -20.97 -29.44
N GLY A 53 19.33 -20.94 -30.06
CA GLY A 53 18.06 -21.32 -29.42
C GLY A 53 17.19 -22.10 -30.40
N TYR A 54 15.91 -22.24 -30.08
CA TYR A 54 14.95 -22.88 -31.00
C TYR A 54 14.92 -22.14 -32.36
N PRO A 55 14.98 -22.84 -33.51
CA PRO A 55 14.80 -24.28 -33.70
C PRO A 55 16.07 -25.15 -33.71
N ASP A 56 17.25 -24.54 -33.66
CA ASP A 56 18.52 -25.29 -33.73
C ASP A 56 18.73 -26.14 -32.47
N GLU A 57 18.34 -25.60 -31.32
CA GLU A 57 18.30 -26.30 -30.03
C GLU A 57 16.85 -26.54 -29.59
N TRP A 58 16.53 -27.79 -29.25
CA TRP A 58 15.15 -28.20 -29.00
C TRP A 58 14.97 -29.14 -27.80
N PHE A 59 16.06 -29.48 -27.10
CA PHE A 59 16.00 -30.23 -25.84
C PHE A 59 16.94 -29.62 -24.78
N PRO A 60 16.44 -29.35 -23.55
CA PRO A 60 17.21 -28.65 -22.53
C PRO A 60 18.18 -29.58 -21.77
N SER A 61 19.33 -29.04 -21.36
CA SER A 61 20.24 -29.70 -20.41
C SER A 61 19.62 -29.86 -19.03
N VAL A 62 20.18 -30.74 -18.22
CA VAL A 62 19.76 -30.94 -16.82
C VAL A 62 19.93 -29.64 -16.05
N SER A 63 21.07 -28.95 -16.20
CA SER A 63 21.37 -27.69 -15.50
C SER A 63 20.38 -26.57 -15.87
N ALA A 64 20.08 -26.38 -17.16
CA ALA A 64 19.11 -25.37 -17.60
C ALA A 64 17.70 -25.68 -17.10
N THR A 65 17.34 -26.96 -17.03
CA THR A 65 16.02 -27.42 -16.55
C THR A 65 15.81 -27.17 -15.06
N ILE A 66 16.87 -27.27 -14.25
CA ILE A 66 16.76 -27.21 -12.78
C ILE A 66 17.24 -25.90 -12.17
N GLY A 67 17.96 -25.05 -12.92
CA GLY A 67 18.68 -23.90 -12.38
C GLY A 67 18.14 -22.52 -12.77
N ASP A 68 17.55 -22.39 -13.96
CA ASP A 68 17.41 -21.06 -14.58
C ASP A 68 16.10 -20.35 -14.26
N ARG A 69 15.03 -21.10 -13.93
CA ARG A 69 13.67 -20.56 -13.91
C ARG A 69 12.79 -21.19 -12.83
N TYR A 70 11.88 -20.38 -12.31
CA TYR A 70 10.81 -20.76 -11.40
C TYR A 70 9.53 -20.99 -12.21
N PRO A 71 8.71 -22.02 -11.92
CA PRO A 71 8.72 -22.84 -10.70
C PRO A 71 9.42 -24.22 -10.83
N GLU A 72 9.95 -24.60 -12.00
CA GLU A 72 10.59 -25.91 -12.21
C GLU A 72 11.77 -26.15 -11.25
N ARG A 73 12.57 -25.11 -11.00
CA ARG A 73 13.62 -25.11 -9.98
C ARG A 73 13.09 -25.44 -8.58
N SER A 74 12.01 -24.79 -8.15
CA SER A 74 11.38 -25.03 -6.84
C SER A 74 10.89 -26.47 -6.71
N PHE A 75 10.19 -27.00 -7.71
CA PHE A 75 9.73 -28.39 -7.68
C PHE A 75 10.88 -29.38 -7.58
N PHE A 76 11.94 -29.13 -8.34
CA PHE A 76 13.14 -29.95 -8.32
C PHE A 76 13.83 -29.91 -6.94
N GLN A 77 14.09 -28.71 -6.40
CA GLN A 77 14.72 -28.52 -5.10
C GLN A 77 13.90 -29.17 -3.97
N ILE A 78 12.58 -29.09 -3.99
CA ILE A 78 11.72 -29.74 -3.01
C ILE A 78 11.87 -31.26 -3.08
N LEU A 79 11.72 -31.85 -4.27
CA LEU A 79 11.73 -33.30 -4.43
C LEU A 79 13.11 -33.89 -4.15
N ILE A 80 14.19 -33.15 -4.46
CA ILE A 80 15.54 -33.57 -4.11
C ILE A 80 15.82 -33.41 -2.60
N ALA A 81 15.23 -32.40 -1.92
CA ALA A 81 15.27 -32.28 -0.46
C ALA A 81 14.71 -33.53 0.21
N VAL A 82 13.52 -33.97 -0.24
CA VAL A 82 12.85 -35.16 0.27
C VAL A 82 13.63 -36.44 -0.05
N THR A 83 14.41 -36.45 -1.14
CA THR A 83 15.29 -37.56 -1.52
C THR A 83 16.49 -37.72 -0.58
N SER A 84 16.95 -36.64 0.06
CA SER A 84 18.16 -36.66 0.92
C SER A 84 18.09 -37.69 2.05
N GLY A 85 16.97 -37.73 2.80
CA GLY A 85 16.76 -38.68 3.90
C GLY A 85 16.86 -40.14 3.45
N PRO A 86 16.05 -40.58 2.46
CA PRO A 86 16.19 -41.90 1.85
C PRO A 86 17.59 -42.19 1.30
N ARG A 87 18.29 -41.21 0.73
CA ARG A 87 19.66 -41.39 0.19
C ARG A 87 20.68 -41.69 1.29
N PHE A 88 20.67 -40.91 2.37
CA PHE A 88 21.54 -41.18 3.53
C PHE A 88 21.18 -42.50 4.22
N ALA A 89 19.88 -42.82 4.34
CA ALA A 89 19.43 -44.09 4.88
C ALA A 89 19.90 -45.28 4.00
N LEU A 90 19.87 -45.14 2.68
CA LEU A 90 20.38 -46.14 1.73
C LEU A 90 21.87 -46.40 1.97
N ILE A 91 22.69 -45.34 2.10
CA ILE A 91 24.13 -45.46 2.36
C ILE A 91 24.41 -46.10 3.74
N GLY A 92 23.65 -45.70 4.76
CA GLY A 92 23.77 -46.26 6.11
C GLY A 92 23.42 -47.74 6.17
N LEU A 93 22.30 -48.15 5.55
CA LEU A 93 21.91 -49.55 5.46
C LEU A 93 22.88 -50.36 4.60
N TRP A 94 23.43 -49.76 3.55
CA TRP A 94 24.47 -50.39 2.74
C TRP A 94 25.75 -50.66 3.55
N TYR A 95 26.15 -49.74 4.41
CA TYR A 95 27.25 -49.96 5.35
C TYR A 95 26.96 -51.13 6.28
N LEU A 96 25.77 -51.18 6.90
CA LEU A 96 25.40 -52.26 7.81
C LEU A 96 25.38 -53.64 7.13
N LEU A 97 24.99 -53.70 5.86
CA LEU A 97 25.01 -54.93 5.06
C LEU A 97 26.43 -55.36 4.69
N SER A 98 27.33 -54.42 4.41
CA SER A 98 28.67 -54.71 3.90
C SER A 98 29.77 -54.69 4.99
N CYS A 99 29.47 -54.19 6.19
CA CYS A 99 30.44 -54.08 7.27
C CYS A 99 30.85 -55.46 7.78
N SER A 100 32.15 -55.72 7.78
CA SER A 100 32.77 -56.91 8.35
C SER A 100 34.02 -56.48 9.12
N PRO A 101 34.35 -57.12 10.27
CA PRO A 101 35.52 -56.76 11.08
C PRO A 101 36.86 -56.84 10.31
N THR A 102 36.89 -57.49 9.15
CA THR A 102 38.08 -57.64 8.31
C THR A 102 38.15 -56.70 7.10
N SER A 103 37.07 -55.97 6.76
CA SER A 103 36.99 -55.19 5.52
C SER A 103 36.97 -53.67 5.76
N ARG A 104 38.14 -53.03 5.60
CA ARG A 104 38.25 -51.56 5.57
C ARG A 104 37.58 -50.92 4.34
N TRP A 105 37.31 -51.72 3.31
CA TRP A 105 36.66 -51.30 2.06
C TRP A 105 35.21 -50.87 2.24
N ALA A 106 34.46 -51.49 3.17
CA ALA A 106 33.08 -51.10 3.46
C ALA A 106 33.01 -49.67 4.02
N LEU A 107 33.85 -49.37 5.00
CA LEU A 107 33.93 -48.03 5.59
C LEU A 107 34.37 -46.98 4.55
N PHE A 108 35.41 -47.26 3.75
CA PHE A 108 35.87 -46.35 2.70
C PHE A 108 34.78 -46.05 1.66
N THR A 109 34.07 -47.08 1.19
CA THR A 109 32.97 -46.93 0.23
C THR A 109 31.84 -46.09 0.81
N THR A 110 31.46 -46.32 2.07
CA THR A 110 30.44 -45.53 2.77
C THR A 110 30.84 -44.07 2.94
N VAL A 111 32.09 -43.78 3.34
CA VAL A 111 32.59 -42.40 3.42
C VAL A 111 32.54 -41.71 2.06
N CYS A 112 32.97 -42.40 1.00
CA CYS A 112 32.85 -41.89 -0.37
C CYS A 112 31.38 -41.63 -0.75
N GLY A 113 30.46 -42.51 -0.35
CA GLY A 113 29.02 -42.33 -0.58
C GLY A 113 28.42 -41.12 0.14
N ILE A 114 28.83 -40.87 1.39
CA ILE A 114 28.41 -39.70 2.17
C ILE A 114 28.92 -38.42 1.52
N LEU A 115 30.22 -38.37 1.20
CA LEU A 115 30.82 -37.20 0.54
C LEU A 115 30.21 -36.99 -0.85
N ARG A 116 30.01 -38.05 -1.64
CA ARG A 116 29.32 -38.00 -2.94
C ARG A 116 27.92 -37.41 -2.78
N THR A 117 27.17 -37.84 -1.78
CA THR A 117 25.80 -37.33 -1.53
C THR A 117 25.82 -35.86 -1.11
N PHE A 118 26.77 -35.45 -0.28
CA PHE A 118 26.94 -34.05 0.09
C PHE A 118 27.31 -33.18 -1.11
N CYS A 119 28.28 -33.60 -1.93
CA CYS A 119 28.65 -32.91 -3.16
C CYS A 119 27.50 -32.85 -4.16
N CYS A 120 26.72 -33.94 -4.27
CA CYS A 120 25.48 -33.94 -5.06
C CYS A 120 24.50 -32.87 -4.58
N GLY A 121 24.28 -32.77 -3.27
CA GLY A 121 23.46 -31.68 -2.71
C GLY A 121 24.00 -30.30 -3.06
N GLY A 122 25.33 -30.12 -2.99
CA GLY A 122 26.01 -28.87 -3.31
C GLY A 122 25.73 -28.35 -4.73
N TRP A 123 26.06 -29.12 -5.78
CA TRP A 123 25.89 -28.64 -7.17
C TRP A 123 24.44 -28.63 -7.63
N VAL A 124 23.57 -29.38 -6.96
CA VAL A 124 22.14 -29.46 -7.30
C VAL A 124 21.32 -28.33 -6.65
N TYR A 125 21.76 -27.83 -5.48
CA TYR A 125 21.13 -26.67 -4.81
C TYR A 125 21.77 -25.33 -5.18
N ILE A 126 23.09 -25.30 -5.31
CA ILE A 126 23.85 -24.14 -5.78
C ILE A 126 23.94 -24.27 -7.29
N THR A 127 23.13 -23.51 -8.00
CA THR A 127 23.06 -23.56 -9.46
C THR A 127 24.19 -22.73 -10.07
N SER A 128 24.50 -22.96 -11.34
CA SER A 128 25.53 -22.18 -12.05
C SER A 128 25.18 -20.69 -12.17
N THR A 129 23.90 -20.33 -12.02
CA THR A 129 23.42 -18.95 -11.98
C THR A 129 23.57 -18.31 -10.59
N ASP A 130 23.56 -19.09 -9.50
CA ASP A 130 23.77 -18.58 -8.14
C ASP A 130 25.26 -18.32 -7.85
N ASP A 131 26.10 -19.33 -8.09
CA ASP A 131 27.56 -19.28 -7.88
C ASP A 131 28.22 -20.33 -8.77
N HIS A 132 28.79 -19.86 -9.89
CA HIS A 132 29.41 -20.70 -10.91
C HIS A 132 30.59 -21.53 -10.37
N ASP A 133 31.41 -20.96 -9.47
CA ASP A 133 32.62 -21.61 -8.97
C ASP A 133 32.25 -22.72 -7.98
N ALA A 134 31.35 -22.44 -7.05
CA ALA A 134 30.88 -23.42 -6.09
C ALA A 134 30.16 -24.59 -6.79
N HIS A 135 29.32 -24.30 -7.79
CA HIS A 135 28.62 -25.30 -8.60
C HIS A 135 29.60 -26.30 -9.24
N ASP A 136 30.62 -25.80 -9.95
CA ASP A 136 31.60 -26.61 -10.65
C ASP A 136 32.45 -27.47 -9.70
N ILE A 137 32.88 -26.89 -8.57
CA ILE A 137 33.66 -27.62 -7.55
C ILE A 137 32.87 -28.82 -7.03
N PHE A 138 31.60 -28.61 -6.67
CA PHE A 138 30.75 -29.68 -6.15
C PHE A 138 30.42 -30.73 -7.22
N MET A 139 30.22 -30.33 -8.47
CA MET A 139 29.96 -31.25 -9.58
C MET A 139 31.18 -32.12 -9.89
N ILE A 140 32.38 -31.53 -9.98
CA ILE A 140 33.62 -32.28 -10.23
C ILE A 140 33.90 -33.24 -9.07
N ALA A 141 33.76 -32.78 -7.82
CA ALA A 141 33.93 -33.63 -6.65
C ALA A 141 32.93 -34.80 -6.66
N TYR A 142 31.68 -34.55 -7.04
CA TYR A 142 30.66 -35.59 -7.20
C TYR A 142 31.05 -36.66 -8.22
N LEU A 143 31.52 -36.26 -9.41
CA LEU A 143 31.96 -37.18 -10.46
C LEU A 143 33.17 -38.01 -10.02
N LEU A 144 34.15 -37.38 -9.36
CA LEU A 144 35.34 -38.09 -8.85
C LEU A 144 34.98 -39.10 -7.76
N LEU A 145 34.07 -38.76 -6.84
CA LEU A 145 33.61 -39.64 -5.77
C LEU A 145 32.67 -40.76 -6.25
N THR A 146 32.07 -40.61 -7.43
CA THR A 146 31.22 -41.64 -8.06
C THR A 146 32.04 -42.86 -8.48
N ILE A 147 33.30 -42.68 -8.88
CA ILE A 147 34.21 -43.78 -9.25
C ILE A 147 34.44 -44.76 -8.10
N PRO A 148 34.98 -44.35 -6.93
CA PRO A 148 35.18 -45.26 -5.80
C PRO A 148 33.86 -45.78 -5.23
N TRP A 149 32.77 -45.02 -5.29
CA TRP A 149 31.43 -45.49 -4.90
C TRP A 149 30.98 -46.68 -5.75
N ILE A 150 31.01 -46.56 -7.08
CA ILE A 150 30.57 -47.62 -8.00
C ILE A 150 31.46 -48.87 -7.85
N ILE A 151 32.78 -48.69 -7.84
CA ILE A 151 33.74 -49.81 -7.71
C ILE A 151 33.55 -50.51 -6.37
N GLY A 152 33.50 -49.75 -5.28
CA GLY A 152 33.31 -50.29 -3.93
C GLY A 152 31.97 -51.02 -3.76
N THR A 153 30.89 -50.45 -4.31
CA THR A 153 29.55 -51.06 -4.25
C THR A 153 29.48 -52.36 -5.05
N ILE A 154 30.05 -52.43 -6.25
CA ILE A 154 30.14 -53.67 -7.03
C ILE A 154 30.96 -54.73 -6.30
N TYR A 155 32.10 -54.34 -5.72
CA TYR A 155 33.00 -55.24 -5.01
C TYR A 155 32.36 -55.83 -3.73
N LEU A 156 31.57 -55.02 -3.02
CA LEU A 156 30.91 -55.39 -1.76
C LEU A 156 29.50 -55.96 -1.94
N THR A 157 28.99 -56.04 -3.17
CA THR A 157 27.65 -56.58 -3.44
C THR A 157 27.58 -58.05 -2.98
N PRO A 158 26.61 -58.44 -2.13
CA PRO A 158 26.40 -59.83 -1.72
C PRO A 158 26.13 -60.74 -2.93
N TYR A 159 26.05 -62.07 -2.74
CA TYR A 159 25.79 -63.07 -3.81
C TYR A 159 24.38 -62.98 -4.47
N ASN A 160 23.79 -61.78 -4.56
CA ASN A 160 22.59 -61.50 -5.34
C ASN A 160 22.95 -61.22 -6.82
N ARG A 161 22.73 -62.24 -7.66
CA ARG A 161 23.08 -62.21 -9.10
C ARG A 161 22.37 -61.11 -9.87
N SER A 162 21.15 -60.73 -9.48
CA SER A 162 20.34 -59.70 -10.16
C SER A 162 20.85 -58.30 -9.87
N ALA A 163 21.12 -57.97 -8.61
CA ALA A 163 21.67 -56.67 -8.20
C ALA A 163 23.04 -56.41 -8.86
N LEU A 164 23.91 -57.44 -8.82
CA LEU A 164 25.25 -57.36 -9.40
C LEU A 164 25.23 -57.16 -10.92
N LEU A 165 24.32 -57.83 -11.63
CA LEU A 165 24.20 -57.70 -13.09
C LEU A 165 23.74 -56.29 -13.49
N ILE A 166 22.75 -55.74 -12.78
CA ILE A 166 22.27 -54.37 -13.01
C ILE A 166 23.40 -53.38 -12.77
N ARG A 167 24.06 -53.44 -11.60
CA ARG A 167 25.18 -52.54 -11.27
C ARG A 167 26.31 -52.59 -12.31
N LYS A 168 26.73 -53.78 -12.75
CA LYS A 168 27.78 -53.92 -13.77
C LYS A 168 27.38 -53.35 -15.12
N ARG A 169 26.14 -53.62 -15.58
CA ARG A 169 25.64 -53.09 -16.86
C ARG A 169 25.51 -51.58 -16.81
N THR A 170 24.90 -51.05 -15.75
CA THR A 170 24.68 -49.62 -15.60
C THR A 170 26.00 -48.87 -15.42
N ALA A 171 26.95 -49.40 -14.65
CA ALA A 171 28.29 -48.82 -14.53
C ALA A 171 29.04 -48.81 -15.87
N PHE A 172 28.95 -49.90 -16.65
CA PHE A 172 29.55 -49.96 -17.98
C PHE A 172 28.97 -48.88 -18.90
N VAL A 173 27.64 -48.77 -18.98
CA VAL A 173 26.98 -47.78 -19.84
C VAL A 173 27.31 -46.35 -19.37
N TYR A 174 27.30 -46.09 -18.05
CA TYR A 174 27.69 -44.80 -17.46
C TYR A 174 29.09 -44.39 -17.90
N PHE A 175 30.12 -45.22 -17.63
CA PHE A 175 31.50 -44.88 -18.00
C PHE A 175 31.75 -44.84 -19.51
N SER A 176 31.03 -45.64 -20.31
CA SER A 176 31.12 -45.57 -21.77
C SER A 176 30.50 -44.31 -22.37
N SER A 177 29.57 -43.67 -21.65
CA SER A 177 28.89 -42.44 -22.09
C SER A 177 29.70 -41.17 -21.77
N VAL A 178 30.63 -41.22 -20.81
CA VAL A 178 31.45 -40.06 -20.42
C VAL A 178 32.34 -39.53 -21.55
N PRO A 179 33.09 -40.35 -22.33
CA PRO A 179 33.83 -39.85 -23.49
C PRO A 179 32.95 -39.19 -24.54
N LEU A 180 31.73 -39.72 -24.76
CA LEU A 180 30.76 -39.14 -25.68
C LEU A 180 30.25 -37.78 -25.17
N LEU A 181 29.96 -37.67 -23.86
CA LEU A 181 29.59 -36.41 -23.22
C LEU A 181 30.68 -35.36 -23.43
N ILE A 182 31.95 -35.69 -23.15
CA ILE A 182 33.10 -34.78 -23.32
C ILE A 182 33.24 -34.35 -24.79
N TYR A 183 33.10 -35.30 -25.72
CA TYR A 183 33.13 -34.99 -27.15
C TYR A 183 32.05 -33.97 -27.53
N LEU A 184 30.80 -34.21 -27.11
CA LEU A 184 29.67 -33.31 -27.40
C LEU A 184 29.84 -31.97 -26.69
N PHE A 185 30.34 -31.95 -25.46
CA PHE A 185 30.69 -30.73 -24.72
C PHE A 185 31.62 -29.82 -25.53
N ILE A 186 32.69 -30.40 -26.10
CA ILE A 186 33.62 -29.65 -26.97
C ILE A 186 32.91 -29.14 -28.24
N GLN A 187 32.02 -29.92 -28.85
CA GLN A 187 31.31 -29.49 -30.06
C GLN A 187 30.39 -28.29 -29.79
N HIS A 188 29.64 -28.29 -28.69
CA HIS A 188 28.70 -27.19 -28.41
C HIS A 188 29.40 -26.00 -27.73
N LYS A 189 30.27 -26.21 -26.74
CA LYS A 189 30.86 -25.11 -25.94
C LYS A 189 32.13 -24.51 -26.53
N VAL A 190 32.93 -25.27 -27.29
CA VAL A 190 34.20 -24.78 -27.86
C VAL A 190 34.10 -24.54 -29.36
N LYS A 191 33.39 -25.41 -30.09
CA LYS A 191 33.27 -25.33 -31.56
C LYS A 191 31.98 -24.67 -32.05
N HIS A 192 31.04 -24.36 -31.14
CA HIS A 192 29.78 -23.67 -31.41
C HIS A 192 28.98 -24.27 -32.58
N ILE A 193 28.85 -25.60 -32.60
CA ILE A 193 28.07 -26.30 -33.64
C ILE A 193 26.57 -26.29 -33.28
N PRO A 194 25.68 -25.78 -34.17
CA PRO A 194 24.22 -25.81 -33.95
C PRO A 194 23.70 -27.24 -33.71
N GLY A 195 22.83 -27.41 -32.71
CA GLY A 195 22.20 -28.69 -32.35
C GLY A 195 23.08 -29.62 -31.51
N ALA A 196 24.38 -29.32 -31.33
CA ALA A 196 25.27 -30.14 -30.51
C ALA A 196 24.90 -30.09 -29.02
N TYR A 197 24.31 -28.99 -28.54
CA TYR A 197 23.89 -28.86 -27.14
C TYR A 197 22.71 -29.78 -26.82
N THR A 198 21.74 -29.92 -27.73
CA THR A 198 20.63 -30.87 -27.62
C THR A 198 21.15 -32.31 -27.45
N PHE A 199 22.12 -32.74 -28.26
CA PHE A 199 22.70 -34.08 -28.13
C PHE A 199 23.51 -34.24 -26.82
N TYR A 200 24.25 -33.20 -26.42
CA TYR A 200 24.93 -33.15 -25.12
C TYR A 200 23.92 -33.37 -23.98
N ALA A 201 22.80 -32.66 -24.01
CA ALA A 201 21.74 -32.75 -23.02
C ALA A 201 21.20 -34.19 -22.90
N PHE A 202 20.90 -34.88 -24.00
CA PHE A 202 20.44 -36.28 -23.92
C PHE A 202 21.44 -37.22 -23.22
N VAL A 203 22.73 -37.03 -23.46
CA VAL A 203 23.78 -37.84 -22.81
C VAL A 203 23.88 -37.49 -21.32
N GLU A 204 23.79 -36.21 -20.98
CA GLU A 204 23.77 -35.72 -19.59
C GLU A 204 22.58 -36.30 -18.80
N TRP A 205 21.36 -36.20 -19.35
CA TRP A 205 20.17 -36.82 -18.77
C TRP A 205 20.32 -38.33 -18.60
N SER A 206 20.92 -39.01 -19.58
CA SER A 206 21.17 -40.45 -19.52
C SER A 206 22.09 -40.84 -18.35
N LEU A 207 23.14 -40.05 -18.09
CA LEU A 207 24.06 -40.28 -16.96
C LEU A 207 23.35 -40.19 -15.61
N VAL A 208 22.43 -39.23 -15.45
CA VAL A 208 21.59 -39.12 -14.25
C VAL A 208 20.72 -40.36 -14.06
N PHE A 209 20.05 -40.82 -15.13
CA PHE A 209 19.22 -42.03 -15.05
C PHE A 209 20.05 -43.28 -14.71
N TYR A 210 21.22 -43.44 -15.30
CA TYR A 210 22.10 -44.56 -14.98
C TYR A 210 22.54 -44.52 -13.51
N ASP A 211 22.89 -43.36 -12.99
CA ASP A 211 23.27 -43.20 -11.59
C ASP A 211 22.13 -43.59 -10.62
N VAL A 212 20.91 -43.13 -10.89
CA VAL A 212 19.73 -43.49 -10.08
C VAL A 212 19.40 -44.99 -10.18
N ILE A 213 19.51 -45.59 -11.38
CA ILE A 213 19.29 -47.04 -11.58
C ILE A 213 20.34 -47.86 -10.83
N PHE A 214 21.59 -47.40 -10.79
CA PHE A 214 22.67 -48.07 -10.07
C PHE A 214 22.34 -48.18 -8.57
N ASP A 215 21.88 -47.08 -7.97
CA ASP A 215 21.49 -47.05 -6.55
C ASP A 215 20.15 -47.80 -6.33
N ALA A 216 19.22 -47.80 -7.28
CA ALA A 216 17.95 -48.54 -7.23
C ALA A 216 18.11 -50.07 -7.19
N ALA A 217 19.21 -50.61 -7.73
CA ALA A 217 19.53 -52.05 -7.65
C ALA A 217 19.57 -52.57 -6.21
N THR A 218 19.78 -51.67 -5.23
CA THR A 218 19.79 -51.96 -3.79
C THR A 218 18.44 -52.48 -3.26
N ILE A 219 17.33 -52.31 -3.99
CA ILE A 219 16.04 -52.95 -3.67
C ILE A 219 16.20 -54.47 -3.50
N PHE A 220 16.99 -55.11 -4.36
CA PHE A 220 17.24 -56.55 -4.32
C PHE A 220 18.13 -56.98 -3.16
N ASP A 221 19.02 -56.09 -2.71
CA ASP A 221 19.88 -56.38 -1.55
C ASP A 221 19.10 -56.18 -0.24
N PHE A 222 18.26 -55.16 -0.18
CA PHE A 222 17.46 -54.84 0.99
C PHE A 222 16.17 -55.66 1.12
N SER A 223 15.77 -56.43 0.10
CA SER A 223 14.60 -57.31 0.20
C SER A 223 14.74 -58.36 1.31
N ALA A 224 15.98 -58.74 1.65
CA ALA A 224 16.31 -59.64 2.75
C ALA A 224 16.50 -58.94 4.11
N PHE A 225 16.46 -57.59 4.16
CA PHE A 225 16.63 -56.81 5.38
C PHE A 225 15.29 -56.41 6.00
N GLN A 226 15.18 -56.62 7.31
CA GLN A 226 14.06 -56.15 8.11
C GLN A 226 14.57 -55.25 9.23
N ILE A 227 14.12 -54.00 9.24
CA ILE A 227 14.43 -53.04 10.30
C ILE A 227 13.35 -53.18 11.37
N SER A 228 13.73 -53.68 12.54
CA SER A 228 12.84 -53.86 13.69
C SER A 228 13.24 -52.95 14.84
N ILE A 229 12.31 -52.12 15.31
CA ILE A 229 12.52 -51.30 16.51
C ILE A 229 12.00 -52.09 17.71
N THR A 230 12.90 -52.48 18.62
CA THR A 230 12.58 -53.31 19.79
C THR A 230 12.93 -52.53 21.06
N ASP A 231 11.99 -52.44 22.00
CA ASP A 231 12.25 -51.84 23.31
C ASP A 231 13.06 -52.83 24.18
N THR A 232 14.35 -52.55 24.28
CA THR A 232 15.32 -53.34 25.05
C THR A 232 15.13 -53.20 26.55
N SER A 233 14.62 -52.04 26.99
CA SER A 233 14.53 -51.63 28.39
C SER A 233 13.15 -51.85 29.03
N GLY A 234 12.11 -52.14 28.24
CA GLY A 234 10.73 -52.24 28.73
C GLY A 234 10.10 -50.89 29.09
N ILE A 235 10.77 -49.77 28.82
CA ILE A 235 10.34 -48.39 29.10
C ILE A 235 9.05 -48.06 28.33
N SER A 236 8.78 -48.72 27.20
CA SER A 236 7.52 -48.56 26.45
C SER A 236 6.27 -48.99 27.23
N LYS A 237 6.43 -49.75 28.34
CA LYS A 237 5.43 -49.87 29.41
C LYS A 237 5.53 -48.69 30.39
N PHE A 238 5.42 -47.47 29.89
CA PHE A 238 5.17 -46.33 30.78
C PHE A 238 3.74 -46.46 31.31
N SER A 239 3.60 -46.83 32.59
CA SER A 239 2.42 -46.51 33.38
C SER A 239 2.35 -45.00 33.49
N HIS A 240 1.57 -44.36 32.63
CA HIS A 240 1.28 -42.94 32.76
C HIS A 240 0.63 -42.70 34.13
N PRO A 241 1.03 -41.65 34.88
CA PRO A 241 0.14 -41.13 35.91
C PRO A 241 -1.19 -40.83 35.21
N GLU A 242 -2.30 -41.36 35.72
CA GLU A 242 -3.62 -41.04 35.17
C GLU A 242 -3.81 -39.52 35.25
N PRO A 243 -3.92 -38.80 34.11
CA PRO A 243 -4.38 -37.42 34.17
C PRO A 243 -5.80 -37.43 34.74
N LEU A 244 -6.06 -36.48 35.65
CA LEU A 244 -7.36 -36.27 36.28
C LEU A 244 -8.46 -36.26 35.21
N ARG A 245 -9.26 -37.32 35.17
CA ARG A 245 -10.40 -37.46 34.26
C ARG A 245 -11.49 -36.48 34.69
N PRO A 246 -12.01 -35.60 33.82
CA PRO A 246 -13.29 -34.98 34.09
C PRO A 246 -14.35 -36.09 34.11
N SER A 247 -15.11 -36.18 35.20
CA SER A 247 -16.15 -37.20 35.43
C SER A 247 -17.34 -37.09 34.47
N ASN A 248 -17.43 -36.02 33.67
CA ASN A 248 -18.48 -35.80 32.69
C ASN A 248 -17.93 -35.16 31.38
N PRO A 249 -18.04 -35.85 30.21
CA PRO A 249 -17.60 -35.32 28.92
C PRO A 249 -18.38 -34.08 28.45
N LEU A 250 -19.59 -33.86 28.95
CA LEU A 250 -20.43 -32.67 28.68
C LEU A 250 -20.37 -31.64 29.81
N SER A 251 -19.24 -31.55 30.52
CA SER A 251 -19.06 -30.55 31.58
C SER A 251 -18.73 -29.17 31.01
N ARG A 252 -19.02 -28.11 31.80
CA ARG A 252 -18.66 -26.72 31.46
C ARG A 252 -17.15 -26.56 31.23
N LEU A 253 -16.34 -27.19 32.08
CA LEU A 253 -14.88 -27.16 31.95
C LEU A 253 -14.43 -27.75 30.60
N ASN A 254 -14.99 -28.91 30.20
CA ASN A 254 -14.64 -29.52 28.93
C ASN A 254 -15.08 -28.67 27.73
N PHE A 255 -16.26 -28.04 27.80
CA PHE A 255 -16.69 -27.07 26.79
C PHE A 255 -15.68 -25.92 26.66
N CYS A 256 -15.26 -25.30 27.77
CA CYS A 256 -14.25 -24.23 27.75
C CYS A 256 -12.91 -24.70 27.16
N VAL A 257 -12.45 -25.91 27.49
CA VAL A 257 -11.22 -26.49 26.92
C VAL A 257 -11.35 -26.66 25.40
N HIS A 258 -12.50 -27.17 24.91
CA HIS A 258 -12.74 -27.29 23.48
C HIS A 258 -12.83 -25.94 22.77
N VAL A 259 -13.39 -24.90 23.41
CA VAL A 259 -13.40 -23.53 22.88
C VAL A 259 -11.97 -22.99 22.75
N ILE A 260 -11.13 -23.15 23.79
CA ILE A 260 -9.71 -22.71 23.74
C ILE A 260 -8.95 -23.47 22.67
N ASN A 261 -9.09 -24.79 22.59
CA ASN A 261 -8.43 -25.59 21.55
C ASN A 261 -8.89 -25.19 20.14
N SER A 262 -10.16 -24.81 19.99
CA SER A 262 -10.69 -24.30 18.72
C SER A 262 -10.15 -22.91 18.40
N TYR A 263 -9.99 -22.04 19.40
CA TYR A 263 -9.33 -20.74 19.23
C TYR A 263 -7.87 -20.92 18.79
N VAL A 264 -7.12 -21.87 19.39
CA VAL A 264 -5.75 -22.23 18.96
C VAL A 264 -5.74 -22.69 17.50
N LEU A 265 -6.68 -23.55 17.11
CA LEU A 265 -6.83 -24.00 15.73
C LEU A 265 -7.11 -22.83 14.77
N CYS A 266 -8.07 -21.96 15.11
CA CYS A 266 -8.46 -20.84 14.26
C CYS A 266 -7.32 -19.82 14.11
N THR A 267 -6.56 -19.57 15.17
CA THR A 267 -5.38 -18.71 15.14
C THR A 267 -4.30 -19.27 14.22
N ALA A 268 -3.95 -20.55 14.34
CA ALA A 268 -2.93 -21.18 13.49
C ALA A 268 -3.39 -21.23 12.01
N VAL A 269 -4.64 -21.63 11.74
CA VAL A 269 -5.19 -21.71 10.39
C VAL A 269 -5.27 -20.34 9.70
N SER A 270 -5.54 -19.27 10.45
CA SER A 270 -5.57 -17.90 9.90
C SER A 270 -4.18 -17.25 9.77
N ALA A 271 -3.19 -17.69 10.55
CA ALA A 271 -1.82 -17.19 10.45
C ALA A 271 -1.05 -17.80 9.26
N LEU A 272 -1.22 -19.10 9.02
CA LEU A 272 -0.39 -19.84 8.07
C LEU A 272 -0.40 -19.26 6.64
N PRO A 273 -1.55 -18.90 6.03
CA PRO A 273 -1.55 -18.33 4.68
C PRO A 273 -0.80 -17.00 4.60
N LEU A 274 -0.92 -16.14 5.62
CA LEU A 274 -0.22 -14.86 5.73
C LEU A 274 1.29 -15.05 5.81
N LEU A 275 1.75 -16.04 6.59
CA LEU A 275 3.18 -16.39 6.68
C LEU A 275 3.71 -16.95 5.37
N ILE A 276 2.89 -17.72 4.63
CA ILE A 276 3.28 -18.25 3.32
C ILE A 276 3.39 -17.11 2.30
N TRP A 277 2.43 -16.19 2.25
CA TRP A 277 2.34 -15.13 1.24
C TRP A 277 3.57 -14.21 1.21
N TYR A 278 4.21 -14.01 2.36
CA TYR A 278 5.42 -13.21 2.47
C TYR A 278 6.51 -13.58 1.46
N PHE A 279 6.76 -14.88 1.24
CA PHE A 279 7.87 -15.32 0.38
C PHE A 279 7.61 -15.09 -1.12
N PRO A 280 6.45 -15.50 -1.69
CA PRO A 280 6.11 -15.16 -3.07
C PRO A 280 6.15 -13.68 -3.40
N LEU A 281 5.81 -12.81 -2.44
CA LEU A 281 5.82 -11.37 -2.64
C LEU A 281 7.23 -10.85 -2.92
N TRP A 282 8.23 -11.36 -2.20
CA TRP A 282 9.62 -10.95 -2.36
C TRP A 282 10.34 -11.66 -3.51
N ASP A 283 10.00 -12.92 -3.77
CA ASP A 283 10.59 -13.71 -4.86
C ASP A 283 9.88 -13.47 -6.22
N MET A 284 8.79 -12.70 -6.22
CA MET A 284 7.93 -12.44 -7.39
C MET A 284 7.52 -13.73 -8.13
N GLY A 285 7.17 -14.78 -7.38
CA GLY A 285 6.88 -16.12 -7.91
C GLY A 285 6.75 -17.21 -6.86
N VAL A 286 6.71 -18.48 -7.28
CA VAL A 286 6.62 -19.63 -6.36
C VAL A 286 7.99 -19.92 -5.72
N SER A 287 8.15 -19.54 -4.47
CA SER A 287 9.39 -19.60 -3.66
C SER A 287 9.78 -21.01 -3.19
N GLY A 288 8.82 -21.93 -3.14
CA GLY A 288 8.95 -23.27 -2.54
C GLY A 288 8.44 -23.36 -1.09
N PHE A 289 8.34 -22.23 -0.37
CA PHE A 289 7.82 -22.19 0.99
C PHE A 289 6.31 -22.49 1.07
N GLU A 290 5.61 -22.42 -0.07
CA GLU A 290 4.20 -22.76 -0.22
C GLU A 290 3.93 -24.23 0.14
N ILE A 291 4.96 -25.10 0.17
CA ILE A 291 4.85 -26.48 0.67
C ILE A 291 4.28 -26.54 2.09
N SER A 292 4.49 -25.48 2.90
CA SER A 292 3.92 -25.37 4.24
C SER A 292 2.38 -25.43 4.23
N ALA A 293 1.72 -25.11 3.12
CA ALA A 293 0.28 -25.27 2.94
C ALA A 293 -0.18 -26.74 3.06
N LEU A 294 0.72 -27.73 2.89
CA LEU A 294 0.42 -29.14 3.15
C LEU A 294 0.06 -29.41 4.62
N ALA A 295 0.37 -28.49 5.54
CA ALA A 295 -0.11 -28.56 6.92
C ALA A 295 -1.64 -28.65 7.01
N PHE A 296 -2.39 -28.01 6.09
CA PHE A 296 -3.85 -28.12 6.02
C PHE A 296 -4.34 -29.54 5.72
N VAL A 297 -3.51 -30.35 5.06
CA VAL A 297 -3.80 -31.74 4.65
C VAL A 297 -3.37 -32.75 5.71
N SER A 298 -2.84 -32.30 6.85
CA SER A 298 -2.43 -33.19 7.95
C SER A 298 -3.51 -34.19 8.41
N PRO A 299 -4.84 -33.89 8.37
CA PRO A 299 -5.87 -34.88 8.69
C PRO A 299 -5.84 -36.14 7.82
N ALA A 300 -5.32 -36.07 6.60
CA ALA A 300 -5.15 -37.24 5.74
C ALA A 300 -4.21 -38.30 6.35
N LEU A 301 -3.31 -37.92 7.26
CA LEU A 301 -2.47 -38.87 8.00
C LEU A 301 -3.30 -39.85 8.85
N LEU A 302 -4.52 -39.45 9.25
CA LEU A 302 -5.45 -40.30 9.99
C LEU A 302 -6.13 -41.37 9.11
N LEU A 303 -5.89 -41.38 7.80
CA LEU A 303 -6.22 -42.51 6.92
C LEU A 303 -5.40 -43.75 7.31
N ASN A 304 -4.16 -43.54 7.76
CA ASN A 304 -3.33 -44.62 8.27
C ASN A 304 -3.81 -45.03 9.67
N THR A 305 -4.21 -46.29 9.81
CA THR A 305 -4.79 -46.80 11.06
C THR A 305 -3.81 -46.73 12.25
N LYS A 306 -2.50 -46.90 12.02
CA LYS A 306 -1.48 -46.83 13.08
C LYS A 306 -1.28 -45.40 13.56
N ILE A 307 -1.12 -44.45 12.62
CA ILE A 307 -0.96 -43.02 12.94
C ILE A 307 -2.22 -42.52 13.64
N ARG A 308 -3.40 -42.86 13.11
CA ARG A 308 -4.68 -42.58 13.75
C ARG A 308 -4.67 -43.07 15.19
N PHE A 309 -4.44 -44.36 15.43
CA PHE A 309 -4.43 -44.88 16.81
C PHE A 309 -3.43 -44.15 17.72
N ALA A 310 -2.24 -43.81 17.22
CA ALA A 310 -1.24 -43.06 17.97
C ALA A 310 -1.69 -41.63 18.32
N VAL A 311 -2.29 -40.90 17.39
CA VAL A 311 -2.85 -39.55 17.61
C VAL A 311 -4.01 -39.60 18.60
N PHE A 312 -4.95 -40.52 18.42
CA PHE A 312 -6.07 -40.72 19.34
C PHE A 312 -5.61 -41.04 20.76
N LYS A 313 -4.63 -41.96 20.87
CA LYS A 313 -4.03 -42.28 22.15
C LYS A 313 -3.38 -41.05 22.74
N ASN A 314 -2.69 -40.20 21.99
CA ASN A 314 -1.90 -39.10 22.57
C ASN A 314 -2.49 -37.72 22.29
N ILE A 315 -3.83 -37.59 22.20
CA ILE A 315 -4.50 -36.36 21.76
C ILE A 315 -4.10 -35.12 22.58
N GLY A 316 -3.97 -35.25 23.91
CA GLY A 316 -3.50 -34.14 24.75
C GLY A 316 -2.07 -33.71 24.45
N THR A 317 -1.17 -34.66 24.14
CA THR A 317 0.20 -34.35 23.70
C THR A 317 0.21 -33.68 22.32
N VAL A 318 -0.62 -34.16 21.39
CA VAL A 318 -0.77 -33.54 20.06
C VAL A 318 -1.28 -32.10 20.20
N GLN A 319 -2.27 -31.88 21.07
CA GLN A 319 -2.75 -30.53 21.38
C GLN A 319 -1.68 -29.67 22.07
N PHE A 320 -0.88 -30.25 22.96
CA PHE A 320 0.23 -29.55 23.60
C PHE A 320 1.27 -29.10 22.58
N LEU A 321 1.61 -29.95 21.61
CA LEU A 321 2.53 -29.57 20.52
C LEU A 321 1.93 -28.44 19.66
N ALA A 322 0.64 -28.52 19.33
CA ALA A 322 -0.04 -27.44 18.62
C ALA A 322 0.04 -26.10 19.38
N ALA A 323 -0.27 -26.12 20.68
CA ALA A 323 -0.19 -24.97 21.56
C ALA A 323 1.25 -24.45 21.71
N LEU A 324 2.22 -25.34 21.90
CA LEU A 324 3.62 -24.99 22.05
C LEU A 324 4.12 -24.27 20.79
N PHE A 325 4.05 -24.91 19.63
CA PHE A 325 4.57 -24.32 18.39
C PHE A 325 3.85 -23.01 18.04
N GLY A 326 2.52 -22.99 18.11
CA GLY A 326 1.74 -21.79 17.76
C GLY A 326 1.96 -20.61 18.71
N SER A 327 2.01 -20.84 20.03
CA SER A 327 2.16 -19.75 21.01
C SER A 327 3.59 -19.28 21.24
N THR A 328 4.59 -20.01 20.71
CA THR A 328 6.01 -19.63 20.79
C THR A 328 6.61 -19.19 19.47
N ALA A 329 5.88 -19.33 18.36
CA ALA A 329 6.36 -18.93 17.04
C ALA A 329 6.76 -17.44 16.95
N TRP A 330 6.10 -16.55 17.70
CA TRP A 330 6.48 -15.13 17.78
C TRP A 330 7.87 -14.88 18.40
N LEU A 331 8.48 -15.85 19.09
CA LEU A 331 9.86 -15.72 19.61
C LEU A 331 10.91 -15.97 18.52
N ILE A 332 10.50 -16.44 17.35
CA ILE A 332 11.38 -16.83 16.26
C ILE A 332 11.55 -15.65 15.30
N ASN A 333 12.74 -15.04 15.30
CA ASN A 333 13.04 -13.91 14.42
C ASN A 333 13.12 -14.29 12.93
N PRO A 334 13.82 -15.36 12.51
CA PRO A 334 13.90 -15.71 11.09
C PRO A 334 12.52 -16.07 10.51
N PRO A 335 12.04 -15.39 9.44
CA PRO A 335 10.72 -15.59 8.86
C PRO A 335 10.42 -17.05 8.49
N GLU A 336 11.40 -17.74 7.89
CA GLU A 336 11.28 -19.12 7.44
C GLU A 336 11.04 -20.09 8.60
N LEU A 337 11.76 -19.92 9.72
CA LEU A 337 11.58 -20.75 10.90
C LEU A 337 10.25 -20.46 11.61
N ARG A 338 9.79 -19.21 11.57
CA ARG A 338 8.47 -18.82 12.09
C ARG A 338 7.35 -19.47 11.29
N LEU A 339 7.46 -19.47 9.95
CA LEU A 339 6.55 -20.18 9.05
C LEU A 339 6.49 -21.68 9.38
N PHE A 340 7.64 -22.35 9.51
CA PHE A 340 7.65 -23.79 9.81
C PHE A 340 7.06 -24.11 11.18
N ALA A 341 7.29 -23.27 12.20
CA ALA A 341 6.69 -23.44 13.52
C ALA A 341 5.16 -23.34 13.45
N ASP A 342 4.61 -22.34 12.76
CA ASP A 342 3.16 -22.21 12.61
C ASP A 342 2.56 -23.31 11.71
N GLY A 343 3.29 -23.76 10.68
CA GLY A 343 2.92 -24.93 9.88
C GLY A 343 2.79 -26.20 10.73
N LEU A 344 3.73 -26.43 11.66
CA LEU A 344 3.63 -27.53 12.64
C LEU A 344 2.44 -27.33 13.59
N ALA A 345 2.24 -26.11 14.09
CA ALA A 345 1.12 -25.77 14.97
C ALA A 345 -0.22 -26.09 14.30
N THR A 346 -0.40 -25.64 13.05
CA THR A 346 -1.57 -25.89 12.20
C THR A 346 -1.77 -27.39 11.99
N ALA A 347 -0.72 -28.12 11.61
CA ALA A 347 -0.80 -29.55 11.37
C ALA A 347 -1.24 -30.32 12.63
N PHE A 348 -0.65 -30.03 13.80
CA PHE A 348 -1.02 -30.67 15.06
C PHE A 348 -2.41 -30.26 15.55
N ALA A 349 -2.80 -28.99 15.40
CA ALA A 349 -4.13 -28.50 15.79
C ALA A 349 -5.23 -29.21 14.99
N LEU A 350 -5.04 -29.35 13.67
CA LEU A 350 -5.98 -30.07 12.79
C LEU A 350 -6.05 -31.56 13.13
N LEU A 351 -4.90 -32.21 13.38
CA LEU A 351 -4.87 -33.61 13.81
C LEU A 351 -5.63 -33.82 15.12
N SER A 352 -5.41 -32.94 16.09
CA SER A 352 -6.10 -32.96 17.39
C SER A 352 -7.61 -32.73 17.24
N PHE A 353 -8.01 -31.74 16.44
CA PHE A 353 -9.41 -31.43 16.16
C PHE A 353 -10.15 -32.63 15.53
N VAL A 354 -9.58 -33.21 14.47
CA VAL A 354 -10.19 -34.34 13.77
C VAL A 354 -10.17 -35.61 14.62
N ALA A 355 -9.10 -35.86 15.36
CA ALA A 355 -9.06 -36.97 16.30
C ALA A 355 -10.12 -36.81 17.40
N GLY A 356 -10.33 -35.60 17.87
CA GLY A 356 -11.40 -35.27 18.82
C GLY A 356 -12.79 -35.64 18.30
N ILE A 357 -13.04 -35.71 16.98
CA ILE A 357 -14.38 -35.94 16.44
C ILE A 357 -14.74 -37.43 16.34
N ALA A 358 -13.79 -38.36 16.15
CA ALA A 358 -14.15 -39.74 15.78
C ALA A 358 -14.78 -40.60 16.87
N GLY A 359 -14.66 -40.24 18.15
CA GLY A 359 -15.35 -40.94 19.23
C GLY A 359 -16.53 -40.14 19.81
N SER A 360 -16.84 -38.97 19.25
CA SER A 360 -18.01 -38.17 19.66
C SER A 360 -19.34 -38.91 19.48
N LYS A 361 -19.42 -39.91 18.60
CA LYS A 361 -20.62 -40.75 18.43
C LYS A 361 -20.94 -41.62 19.66
N ALA A 362 -19.94 -41.96 20.47
CA ALA A 362 -20.14 -42.82 21.64
C ALA A 362 -20.89 -42.10 22.78
N VAL A 363 -20.93 -40.77 22.75
CA VAL A 363 -21.53 -39.93 23.80
C VAL A 363 -22.61 -39.04 23.18
N PRO A 364 -23.90 -39.21 23.55
CA PRO A 364 -24.98 -38.36 23.06
C PRO A 364 -24.70 -36.86 23.26
N GLY A 365 -24.88 -36.04 22.22
CA GLY A 365 -24.68 -34.59 22.26
C GLY A 365 -23.23 -34.10 22.26
N LEU A 366 -22.22 -34.99 22.29
CA LEU A 366 -20.81 -34.58 22.32
C LEU A 366 -20.32 -34.01 20.99
N ALA A 367 -20.82 -34.52 19.86
CA ALA A 367 -20.55 -33.95 18.54
C ALA A 367 -21.08 -32.51 18.44
N ASP A 368 -22.30 -32.27 18.94
CA ASP A 368 -22.92 -30.94 18.98
C ASP A 368 -22.16 -29.98 19.88
N MET A 369 -21.73 -30.45 21.07
CA MET A 369 -20.89 -29.65 21.97
C MET A 369 -19.59 -29.22 21.29
N LYS A 370 -18.91 -30.13 20.58
CA LYS A 370 -17.65 -29.83 19.89
C LYS A 370 -17.86 -28.92 18.67
N SER A 371 -18.97 -29.06 17.92
CA SER A 371 -19.29 -28.11 16.84
C SER A 371 -19.56 -26.71 17.37
N VAL A 372 -20.33 -26.58 18.46
CA VAL A 372 -20.58 -25.28 19.09
C VAL A 372 -19.28 -24.70 19.66
N ALA A 373 -18.44 -25.52 20.29
CA ALA A 373 -17.15 -25.08 20.81
C ALA A 373 -16.23 -24.56 19.70
N TYR A 374 -16.22 -25.21 18.52
CA TYR A 374 -15.51 -24.71 17.33
C TYR A 374 -16.03 -23.34 16.90
N LEU A 375 -17.34 -23.21 16.70
CA LEU A 375 -17.95 -21.96 16.25
C LEU A 375 -17.74 -20.82 17.25
N VAL A 376 -17.85 -21.09 18.55
CA VAL A 376 -17.55 -20.10 19.60
C VAL A 376 -16.06 -19.74 19.61
N GLY A 377 -15.14 -20.69 19.42
CA GLY A 377 -13.71 -20.41 19.28
C GLY A 377 -13.39 -19.54 18.06
N PHE A 378 -14.02 -19.81 16.92
CA PHE A 378 -13.93 -19.00 15.70
C PHE A 378 -14.49 -17.59 15.93
N LEU A 379 -15.67 -17.47 16.54
CA LEU A 379 -16.30 -16.20 16.88
C LEU A 379 -15.51 -15.38 17.90
N LEU A 380 -14.80 -16.03 18.83
CA LEU A 380 -13.87 -15.35 19.74
C LEU A 380 -12.63 -14.84 19.00
N THR A 381 -12.20 -15.52 17.94
CA THR A 381 -11.17 -15.02 17.03
C THR A 381 -11.64 -13.74 16.34
N LEU A 382 -12.86 -13.74 15.80
CA LEU A 382 -13.48 -12.54 15.22
C LEU A 382 -13.66 -11.41 16.23
N ALA A 383 -14.18 -11.69 17.42
CA ALA A 383 -14.35 -10.69 18.47
C ALA A 383 -13.00 -10.12 18.92
N GLY A 384 -11.96 -10.97 18.99
CA GLY A 384 -10.58 -10.55 19.23
C GLY A 384 -10.08 -9.60 18.15
N LYS A 385 -10.25 -9.96 16.87
CA LYS A 385 -9.90 -9.08 15.75
C LYS A 385 -10.67 -7.75 15.80
N VAL A 386 -11.96 -7.75 16.15
CA VAL A 386 -12.72 -6.49 16.33
C VAL A 386 -12.08 -5.61 17.42
N VAL A 387 -11.67 -6.17 18.56
CA VAL A 387 -11.03 -5.40 19.64
C VAL A 387 -9.64 -4.89 19.24
N TYR A 388 -8.85 -5.72 18.55
CA TYR A 388 -7.46 -5.44 18.16
C TYR A 388 -7.34 -4.96 16.70
N ARG A 389 -8.28 -4.13 16.24
CA ARG A 389 -8.26 -3.45 14.92
C ARG A 389 -7.96 -4.39 13.74
N THR A 390 -8.71 -5.47 13.63
CA THR A 390 -8.62 -6.54 12.60
C THR A 390 -7.39 -7.45 12.69
N LYS A 391 -6.60 -7.36 13.76
CA LYS A 391 -5.46 -8.26 14.00
C LYS A 391 -5.83 -9.32 15.03
N ASN A 392 -5.43 -10.56 14.79
CA ASN A 392 -5.51 -11.57 15.83
C ASN A 392 -4.31 -11.36 16.78
N PRO A 393 -4.54 -11.00 18.06
CA PRO A 393 -3.45 -10.68 18.98
C PRO A 393 -2.56 -11.89 19.32
N ALA A 394 -2.97 -13.11 18.94
CA ALA A 394 -2.19 -14.34 19.12
C ALA A 394 -1.44 -14.77 17.85
N TRP A 395 -1.48 -14.00 16.76
CA TRP A 395 -0.74 -14.33 15.54
C TRP A 395 0.77 -14.16 15.72
N PRO A 396 1.58 -15.06 15.16
CA PRO A 396 3.03 -15.02 15.30
C PRO A 396 3.69 -13.80 14.63
N VAL A 397 2.97 -13.07 13.76
CA VAL A 397 3.44 -11.85 13.07
C VAL A 397 3.16 -10.56 13.85
N VAL A 398 2.46 -10.61 14.99
CA VAL A 398 2.13 -9.43 15.79
C VAL A 398 3.12 -9.32 16.94
N ARG A 399 3.86 -8.21 17.05
CA ARG A 399 4.81 -8.00 18.16
C ARG A 399 4.10 -7.66 19.48
N LEU A 400 4.77 -7.86 20.61
CA LEU A 400 4.25 -7.47 21.93
C LEU A 400 4.05 -5.95 22.02
N GLU A 401 5.00 -5.18 21.46
CA GLU A 401 4.96 -3.72 21.41
C GLU A 401 3.80 -3.18 20.55
N SER A 402 3.34 -3.99 19.58
CA SER A 402 2.26 -3.67 18.64
C SER A 402 0.90 -4.25 19.05
N GLY A 403 0.77 -4.75 20.30
CA GLY A 403 -0.50 -5.25 20.85
C GLY A 403 -0.67 -6.76 20.91
N GLY A 404 0.40 -7.55 20.72
CA GLY A 404 0.36 -9.01 20.84
C GLY A 404 0.05 -9.51 22.25
N LEU A 405 -0.83 -10.52 22.38
CA LEU A 405 -1.23 -11.17 23.64
C LEU A 405 -0.67 -12.60 23.78
N HIS A 406 0.58 -12.79 23.38
CA HIS A 406 1.19 -14.12 23.31
C HIS A 406 1.30 -14.83 24.66
N ILE A 407 1.65 -14.10 25.72
CA ILE A 407 1.86 -14.70 27.05
C ILE A 407 0.53 -15.23 27.64
N PRO A 408 -0.56 -14.43 27.72
CA PRO A 408 -1.87 -14.95 28.12
C PRO A 408 -2.37 -16.10 27.23
N TYR A 409 -2.18 -15.98 25.90
CA TYR A 409 -2.56 -17.02 24.95
C TYR A 409 -1.81 -18.33 25.21
N MET A 410 -0.50 -18.27 25.42
CA MET A 410 0.34 -19.42 25.74
C MET A 410 -0.12 -20.13 27.02
N ILE A 411 -0.39 -19.37 28.09
CA ILE A 411 -0.87 -19.94 29.37
C ILE A 411 -2.21 -20.67 29.17
N LEU A 412 -3.15 -20.05 28.45
CA LEU A 412 -4.46 -20.65 28.18
C LEU A 412 -4.36 -21.88 27.27
N ALA A 413 -3.60 -21.80 26.18
CA ALA A 413 -3.44 -22.86 25.19
C ALA A 413 -2.73 -24.08 25.78
N ILE A 414 -1.62 -23.88 26.49
CA ILE A 414 -0.89 -24.96 27.16
C ILE A 414 -1.74 -25.54 28.29
N GLY A 415 -2.39 -24.70 29.10
CA GLY A 415 -3.31 -25.16 30.15
C GLY A 415 -4.42 -26.07 29.59
N ALA A 416 -5.12 -25.61 28.56
CA ALA A 416 -6.18 -26.38 27.90
C ALA A 416 -5.68 -27.72 27.32
N SER A 417 -4.43 -27.79 26.85
CA SER A 417 -3.85 -29.04 26.35
C SER A 417 -3.79 -30.16 27.40
N PHE A 418 -3.50 -29.82 28.67
CA PHE A 418 -3.46 -30.79 29.77
C PHE A 418 -4.83 -31.33 30.15
N TRP A 419 -5.89 -30.52 29.98
CA TRP A 419 -7.28 -30.91 30.24
C TRP A 419 -8.03 -31.38 28.99
N THR A 420 -7.35 -31.50 27.84
CA THR A 420 -7.96 -31.97 26.61
C THR A 420 -8.46 -33.40 26.80
N TYR A 421 -9.78 -33.57 26.70
CA TYR A 421 -10.46 -34.81 27.02
C TYR A 421 -10.00 -35.97 26.14
N ARG A 422 -9.55 -37.05 26.79
CA ARG A 422 -9.11 -38.28 26.15
C ARG A 422 -10.26 -39.30 26.20
N GLU A 423 -10.91 -39.53 25.07
CA GLU A 423 -11.90 -40.61 24.95
C GLU A 423 -11.22 -41.98 25.09
N GLN A 424 -11.85 -42.92 25.81
CA GLN A 424 -11.36 -44.30 25.88
C GLN A 424 -11.51 -44.97 24.50
N ALA A 425 -10.46 -44.91 23.69
CA ALA A 425 -10.39 -45.60 22.42
C ALA A 425 -10.31 -47.13 22.65
N SER A 426 -11.44 -47.84 22.52
CA SER A 426 -11.44 -49.28 22.28
C SER A 426 -11.37 -49.55 20.78
N ALA A 427 -10.61 -50.57 20.36
CA ALA A 427 -10.53 -51.03 18.97
C ALA A 427 -11.89 -51.44 18.37
N SER A 428 -12.91 -51.62 19.22
CA SER A 428 -14.31 -51.93 18.85
C SER A 428 -15.22 -50.70 18.65
N GLN A 429 -14.72 -49.46 18.77
CA GLN A 429 -15.58 -48.27 18.69
C GLN A 429 -16.05 -47.91 17.26
N PRO A 430 -17.28 -47.36 17.10
CA PRO A 430 -17.89 -47.10 15.78
C PRO A 430 -17.10 -46.17 14.85
N GLY A 431 -16.26 -45.25 15.36
CA GLY A 431 -15.40 -44.39 14.53
C GLY A 431 -14.25 -45.14 13.83
N PHE A 432 -13.91 -46.33 14.33
CA PHE A 432 -12.92 -47.24 13.72
C PHE A 432 -13.56 -48.30 12.82
N ALA A 433 -14.87 -48.57 12.98
CA ALA A 433 -15.60 -49.67 12.34
C ALA A 433 -16.91 -49.24 11.62
N ALA A 434 -17.11 -47.94 11.34
CA ALA A 434 -18.28 -47.48 10.59
C ALA A 434 -18.34 -48.15 9.20
N PRO A 435 -19.51 -48.64 8.76
CA PRO A 435 -19.63 -49.26 7.44
C PRO A 435 -19.21 -48.26 6.36
N ALA A 436 -18.30 -48.68 5.48
CA ALA A 436 -17.72 -47.81 4.47
C ALA A 436 -18.83 -47.28 3.55
N ASN A 437 -19.04 -45.97 3.55
CA ASN A 437 -19.91 -45.30 2.60
C ASN A 437 -19.10 -44.22 1.87
N ARG A 438 -18.30 -44.68 0.90
CA ARG A 438 -17.32 -43.82 0.20
C ARG A 438 -17.95 -42.58 -0.43
N LYS A 439 -19.20 -42.67 -0.93
CA LYS A 439 -19.91 -41.53 -1.51
C LYS A 439 -20.28 -40.51 -0.43
N ALA A 440 -20.88 -40.95 0.68
CA ALA A 440 -21.20 -40.05 1.78
C ALA A 440 -19.92 -39.43 2.39
N GLU A 441 -18.85 -40.22 2.55
CA GLU A 441 -17.56 -39.74 3.05
C GLU A 441 -16.96 -38.66 2.17
N LEU A 442 -16.97 -38.85 0.84
CA LEU A 442 -16.50 -37.87 -0.13
C LEU A 442 -17.34 -36.60 -0.07
N PHE A 443 -18.65 -36.68 -0.30
CA PHE A 443 -19.47 -35.49 -0.49
C PHE A 443 -19.75 -34.72 0.81
N VAL A 444 -19.88 -35.40 1.96
CA VAL A 444 -19.92 -34.71 3.26
C VAL A 444 -18.57 -34.05 3.54
N GLY A 445 -17.46 -34.69 3.17
CA GLY A 445 -16.11 -34.12 3.29
C GLY A 445 -15.95 -32.85 2.45
N LEU A 446 -16.26 -32.90 1.15
CA LEU A 446 -16.18 -31.75 0.25
C LEU A 446 -17.06 -30.59 0.75
N GLY A 447 -18.32 -30.87 1.13
CA GLY A 447 -19.21 -29.84 1.67
C GLY A 447 -18.71 -29.23 2.99
N LEU A 448 -18.15 -30.04 3.90
CA LEU A 448 -17.55 -29.54 5.15
C LEU A 448 -16.30 -28.70 4.88
N GLY A 449 -15.44 -29.10 3.95
CA GLY A 449 -14.28 -28.33 3.52
C GLY A 449 -14.68 -26.99 2.91
N GLY A 450 -15.73 -26.98 2.09
CA GLY A 450 -16.34 -25.75 1.57
C GLY A 450 -16.88 -24.84 2.69
N ILE A 451 -17.64 -25.38 3.64
CA ILE A 451 -18.14 -24.59 4.78
C ILE A 451 -16.98 -23.99 5.58
N LEU A 452 -15.95 -24.77 5.90
CA LEU A 452 -14.76 -24.28 6.61
C LEU A 452 -14.07 -23.16 5.84
N PHE A 453 -13.86 -23.34 4.53
CA PHE A 453 -13.31 -22.29 3.66
C PHE A 453 -14.16 -21.02 3.68
N ALA A 454 -15.49 -21.16 3.58
CA ALA A 454 -16.41 -20.02 3.59
C ALA A 454 -16.38 -19.23 4.90
N HIS A 455 -16.14 -19.89 6.04
CA HIS A 455 -15.96 -19.20 7.33
C HIS A 455 -14.77 -18.24 7.26
N TYR A 456 -13.61 -18.68 6.78
CA TYR A 456 -12.42 -17.82 6.68
C TYR A 456 -12.50 -16.83 5.50
N TYR A 457 -12.99 -17.28 4.35
CA TYR A 457 -13.02 -16.46 3.13
C TYR A 457 -13.97 -15.28 3.25
N PHE A 458 -15.20 -15.49 3.72
CA PHE A 458 -16.19 -14.42 3.87
C PHE A 458 -16.16 -13.77 5.25
N PHE A 459 -15.87 -14.54 6.30
CA PHE A 459 -16.04 -14.10 7.68
C PHE A 459 -14.76 -14.25 8.50
N GLY A 460 -13.59 -14.12 7.84
CA GLY A 460 -12.28 -14.07 8.51
C GLY A 460 -12.08 -12.77 9.29
N ASP A 461 -12.80 -11.71 8.94
CA ASP A 461 -13.01 -10.50 9.75
C ASP A 461 -14.46 -10.04 9.70
N ALA A 462 -14.84 -9.15 10.62
CA ALA A 462 -16.13 -8.47 10.61
C ALA A 462 -16.22 -7.40 9.51
N SER A 463 -15.08 -6.87 9.02
CA SER A 463 -14.99 -5.88 7.94
C SER A 463 -15.00 -6.48 6.54
N THR A 464 -14.55 -7.74 6.36
CA THR A 464 -14.35 -8.36 5.03
C THR A 464 -15.56 -8.23 4.10
N MET A 465 -16.75 -8.63 4.55
CA MET A 465 -17.95 -8.53 3.72
C MET A 465 -18.45 -7.10 3.51
N ILE A 466 -18.05 -6.16 4.36
CA ILE A 466 -18.38 -4.74 4.21
C ILE A 466 -17.48 -4.11 3.14
N ASN A 467 -16.18 -4.40 3.18
CA ASN A 467 -15.22 -3.94 2.17
C ASN A 467 -15.49 -4.59 0.79
N TRP A 468 -16.07 -5.79 0.76
CA TRP A 468 -16.45 -6.46 -0.48
C TRP A 468 -17.59 -5.77 -1.26
N ILE A 469 -18.49 -5.11 -0.54
CA ILE A 469 -19.65 -4.41 -1.09
C ILE A 469 -19.49 -2.89 -1.07
N TRP A 470 -18.28 -2.41 -0.77
CA TRP A 470 -17.96 -1.00 -0.63
C TRP A 470 -18.03 -0.29 -1.98
N ASP A 471 -18.68 0.88 -2.00
CA ASP A 471 -18.91 1.69 -3.20
C ASP A 471 -18.37 3.13 -3.09
N GLY A 472 -17.62 3.44 -2.02
CA GLY A 472 -17.02 4.75 -1.81
C GLY A 472 -17.98 5.79 -1.25
N TYR A 473 -17.77 7.06 -1.63
CA TYR A 473 -18.51 8.21 -1.12
C TYR A 473 -19.45 8.81 -2.17
N PRO A 474 -20.60 9.38 -1.77
CA PRO A 474 -21.11 9.43 -0.40
C PRO A 474 -21.55 8.06 0.12
N LEU A 475 -21.46 7.84 1.43
CA LEU A 475 -21.71 6.53 2.03
C LEU A 475 -23.15 6.06 1.76
N HIS A 476 -23.30 5.08 0.88
CA HIS A 476 -24.58 4.44 0.55
C HIS A 476 -24.76 3.07 1.20
N GLY A 477 -23.78 2.64 2.00
CA GLY A 477 -23.72 1.33 2.63
C GLY A 477 -23.21 1.36 4.08
N PRO A 478 -23.00 0.17 4.67
CA PRO A 478 -22.40 0.04 6.00
C PRO A 478 -20.90 0.38 5.97
N THR A 479 -20.39 0.87 7.11
CA THR A 479 -18.96 0.98 7.41
C THR A 479 -18.52 -0.13 8.37
N PRO A 480 -17.24 -0.58 8.34
CA PRO A 480 -16.73 -1.61 9.27
C PRO A 480 -17.04 -1.34 10.75
N VAL A 481 -16.90 -0.09 11.19
CA VAL A 481 -17.34 0.37 12.51
C VAL A 481 -18.51 1.34 12.32
N PRO A 482 -19.71 1.08 12.88
CA PRO A 482 -20.06 0.02 13.85
C PRO A 482 -20.62 -1.27 13.22
N TYR A 483 -20.82 -1.35 11.90
CA TYR A 483 -21.69 -2.39 11.32
C TYR A 483 -21.09 -3.81 11.30
N GLY A 484 -19.78 -3.95 11.51
CA GLY A 484 -19.15 -5.25 11.76
C GLY A 484 -19.77 -6.01 12.93
N PHE A 485 -20.37 -5.31 13.90
CA PHE A 485 -21.18 -5.92 14.97
C PHE A 485 -22.29 -6.83 14.43
N PHE A 486 -22.97 -6.40 13.35
CA PHE A 486 -24.10 -7.15 12.80
C PHE A 486 -23.65 -8.41 12.07
N ILE A 487 -22.45 -8.43 11.46
CA ILE A 487 -21.86 -9.63 10.88
C ILE A 487 -21.61 -10.68 11.98
N VAL A 488 -20.98 -10.26 13.09
CA VAL A 488 -20.73 -11.15 14.23
C VAL A 488 -22.06 -11.59 14.87
N LEU A 489 -23.05 -10.70 14.98
CA LEU A 489 -24.40 -11.03 15.46
C LEU A 489 -25.09 -12.07 14.58
N ALA A 490 -25.01 -11.94 13.26
CA ALA A 490 -25.58 -12.90 12.33
C ALA A 490 -24.91 -14.28 12.45
N ALA A 491 -23.57 -14.33 12.47
CA ALA A 491 -22.80 -15.56 12.65
C ALA A 491 -23.07 -16.24 14.00
N ALA A 492 -23.14 -15.45 15.07
CA ALA A 492 -23.47 -15.94 16.41
C ALA A 492 -24.92 -16.44 16.49
N SER A 493 -25.86 -15.77 15.82
CA SER A 493 -27.27 -16.19 15.72
C SER A 493 -27.40 -17.50 14.95
N GLY A 494 -26.65 -17.66 13.84
CA GLY A 494 -26.55 -18.91 13.10
C GLY A 494 -26.02 -20.05 13.97
N THR A 495 -24.98 -19.80 14.76
CA THR A 495 -24.42 -20.76 15.72
C THR A 495 -25.47 -21.20 16.76
N LEU A 496 -26.21 -20.26 17.33
CA LEU A 496 -27.28 -20.54 18.29
C LEU A 496 -28.39 -21.36 17.64
N PHE A 497 -28.83 -20.97 16.43
CA PHE A 497 -29.86 -21.68 15.67
C PHE A 497 -29.44 -23.12 15.34
N GLY A 498 -28.21 -23.32 14.86
CA GLY A 498 -27.66 -24.65 14.54
C GLY A 498 -27.46 -25.56 15.77
N SER A 499 -27.39 -24.98 16.97
CA SER A 499 -27.30 -25.72 18.24
C SER A 499 -28.65 -26.29 18.72
N ILE A 500 -29.76 -25.76 18.22
CA ILE A 500 -31.12 -26.22 18.58
C ILE A 500 -31.48 -27.40 17.67
N ASP A 501 -31.69 -28.58 18.27
CA ASP A 501 -31.92 -29.81 17.51
C ASP A 501 -33.16 -29.74 16.61
N ALA A 502 -34.25 -29.12 17.09
CA ALA A 502 -35.47 -28.88 16.32
C ALA A 502 -35.27 -27.96 15.09
N CYS A 503 -34.21 -27.15 15.08
CA CYS A 503 -33.90 -26.21 14.00
C CYS A 503 -32.98 -26.81 12.91
N LYS A 504 -32.26 -27.91 13.21
CA LYS A 504 -31.35 -28.55 12.25
C LYS A 504 -32.02 -29.04 10.96
N PRO A 505 -33.26 -29.58 10.96
CA PRO A 505 -33.96 -29.92 9.72
C PRO A 505 -34.27 -28.69 8.85
N MET A 506 -34.49 -27.53 9.48
CA MET A 506 -34.70 -26.27 8.77
C MET A 506 -33.38 -25.75 8.18
N ALA A 507 -32.28 -25.78 8.94
CA ALA A 507 -30.96 -25.39 8.46
C ALA A 507 -30.51 -26.25 7.26
N THR A 508 -30.90 -27.52 7.24
CA THR A 508 -30.54 -28.44 6.16
C THR A 508 -31.55 -28.44 5.00
N ASN A 509 -32.60 -27.63 5.02
CA ASN A 509 -33.64 -27.62 4.00
C ASN A 509 -33.14 -27.02 2.67
N TYR A 510 -33.44 -27.67 1.54
CA TYR A 510 -33.05 -27.19 0.20
C TYR A 510 -33.67 -25.85 -0.20
N LEU A 511 -34.82 -25.47 0.36
CA LEU A 511 -35.40 -24.14 0.16
C LEU A 511 -34.56 -23.05 0.83
N ILE A 512 -34.05 -23.32 2.04
CA ILE A 512 -33.16 -22.39 2.75
C ILE A 512 -31.79 -22.32 2.05
N TYR A 513 -31.30 -23.45 1.53
CA TYR A 513 -30.11 -23.48 0.67
C TYR A 513 -30.33 -22.69 -0.64
N ALA A 514 -31.47 -22.83 -1.32
CA ALA A 514 -31.78 -22.03 -2.50
C ALA A 514 -31.87 -20.53 -2.19
N PHE A 515 -32.43 -20.18 -1.01
CA PHE A 515 -32.42 -18.80 -0.53
C PHE A 515 -31.00 -18.30 -0.25
N SER A 516 -30.10 -19.13 0.29
CA SER A 516 -28.70 -18.70 0.48
C SER A 516 -27.96 -18.48 -0.83
N LEU A 517 -28.22 -19.27 -1.89
CA LEU A 517 -27.72 -19.01 -3.24
C LEU A 517 -28.18 -17.65 -3.80
N PHE A 518 -29.43 -17.25 -3.52
CA PHE A 518 -29.90 -15.91 -3.88
C PHE A 518 -29.15 -14.81 -3.13
N ASN A 519 -28.83 -15.03 -1.85
CA ASN A 519 -28.02 -14.07 -1.08
C ASN A 519 -26.58 -13.97 -1.58
N VAL A 520 -26.00 -15.08 -2.06
CA VAL A 520 -24.71 -15.07 -2.76
C VAL A 520 -24.76 -14.22 -4.03
N TYR A 521 -25.83 -14.35 -4.82
CA TYR A 521 -26.05 -13.47 -5.98
C TYR A 521 -26.13 -11.99 -5.57
N LEU A 522 -26.81 -11.67 -4.46
CA LEU A 522 -26.86 -10.29 -3.96
C LEU A 522 -25.45 -9.77 -3.63
N ILE A 523 -24.63 -10.56 -2.96
CA ILE A 523 -23.24 -10.20 -2.61
C ILE A 523 -22.40 -9.96 -3.88
N LEU A 524 -22.50 -10.84 -4.88
CA LEU A 524 -21.67 -10.76 -6.08
C LEU A 524 -22.11 -9.66 -7.06
N CYS A 525 -23.36 -9.21 -7.00
CA CYS A 525 -23.94 -8.32 -8.01
C CYS A 525 -24.46 -6.98 -7.45
N ARG A 526 -24.44 -6.76 -6.14
CA ARG A 526 -24.97 -5.54 -5.51
C ARG A 526 -24.01 -5.02 -4.42
N THR A 527 -23.80 -3.72 -4.41
CA THR A 527 -23.05 -2.98 -3.38
C THR A 527 -23.98 -2.41 -2.30
N GLY A 528 -23.39 -1.82 -1.26
CA GLY A 528 -24.10 -1.12 -0.19
C GLY A 528 -25.08 -2.00 0.61
N TRP A 529 -26.17 -1.42 1.11
CA TRP A 529 -27.11 -2.12 2.01
C TRP A 529 -27.69 -3.44 1.46
N ARG A 530 -27.89 -3.55 0.14
CA ARG A 530 -28.45 -4.78 -0.47
C ARG A 530 -27.46 -5.94 -0.43
N GLY A 531 -26.19 -5.69 -0.75
CA GLY A 531 -25.13 -6.68 -0.61
C GLY A 531 -24.89 -7.05 0.86
N PHE A 532 -25.03 -6.07 1.76
CA PHE A 532 -24.87 -6.29 3.21
C PHE A 532 -25.94 -7.23 3.78
N ILE A 533 -27.21 -7.05 3.42
CA ILE A 533 -28.29 -7.97 3.83
C ILE A 533 -28.01 -9.39 3.34
N GLY A 534 -27.50 -9.52 2.11
CA GLY A 534 -27.04 -10.81 1.58
C GLY A 534 -25.96 -11.45 2.47
N SER A 535 -24.99 -10.65 2.91
CA SER A 535 -23.89 -11.06 3.78
C SER A 535 -24.37 -11.54 5.15
N LEU A 536 -25.31 -10.83 5.78
CA LEU A 536 -25.90 -11.20 7.08
C LEU A 536 -26.68 -12.53 7.00
N ASN A 537 -27.50 -12.69 5.97
CA ASN A 537 -28.25 -13.92 5.74
C ASN A 537 -27.31 -15.10 5.48
N LEU A 538 -26.25 -14.87 4.70
CA LEU A 538 -25.27 -15.90 4.40
C LEU A 538 -24.47 -16.32 5.65
N ALA A 539 -24.07 -15.36 6.48
CA ALA A 539 -23.41 -15.63 7.77
C ALA A 539 -24.29 -16.50 8.67
N THR A 540 -25.56 -16.11 8.82
CA THR A 540 -26.53 -16.87 9.62
C THR A 540 -26.67 -18.31 9.12
N TYR A 541 -26.77 -18.49 7.80
CA TYR A 541 -26.94 -19.80 7.18
C TYR A 541 -25.71 -20.71 7.35
N LEU A 542 -24.51 -20.24 7.01
CA LEU A 542 -23.30 -21.07 7.02
C LEU A 542 -22.92 -21.53 8.44
N PHE A 543 -23.06 -20.66 9.44
CA PHE A 543 -22.82 -21.01 10.83
C PHE A 543 -23.90 -21.96 11.38
N ALA A 544 -25.17 -21.82 10.95
CA ALA A 544 -26.24 -22.76 11.30
C ALA A 544 -26.07 -24.14 10.64
N LEU A 545 -25.43 -24.20 9.48
CA LEU A 545 -25.23 -25.42 8.70
C LEU A 545 -24.08 -26.29 9.22
N PHE A 546 -23.11 -25.69 9.93
CA PHE A 546 -21.92 -26.40 10.40
C PHE A 546 -22.20 -27.53 11.41
N PRO A 547 -23.03 -27.37 12.47
CA PRO A 547 -23.31 -28.45 13.41
C PRO A 547 -23.93 -29.71 12.77
N PRO A 548 -24.97 -29.61 11.90
CA PRO A 548 -25.48 -30.76 11.14
C PRO A 548 -24.41 -31.51 10.34
N TYR A 549 -23.50 -30.79 9.70
CA TYR A 549 -22.40 -31.37 8.92
C TYR A 549 -21.39 -32.09 9.80
N LEU A 550 -20.98 -31.49 10.91
CA LEU A 550 -20.03 -32.09 11.84
C LEU A 550 -20.63 -33.32 12.52
N GLN A 551 -21.92 -33.27 12.86
CA GLN A 551 -22.67 -34.39 13.39
C GLN A 551 -22.67 -35.56 12.38
N ALA A 552 -23.00 -35.31 11.11
CA ALA A 552 -22.94 -36.33 10.06
C ALA A 552 -21.52 -36.90 9.89
N ALA A 553 -20.49 -36.04 9.87
CA ALA A 553 -19.09 -36.46 9.78
C ALA A 553 -18.67 -37.38 10.93
N SER A 554 -19.14 -37.14 12.16
CA SER A 554 -18.86 -37.98 13.34
C SER A 554 -19.43 -39.40 13.24
N THR A 555 -20.41 -39.63 12.36
CA THR A 555 -20.99 -40.96 12.12
C THR A 555 -20.26 -41.77 11.04
N LEU A 556 -19.38 -41.11 10.29
CA LEU A 556 -18.61 -41.67 9.18
C LEU A 556 -17.14 -41.90 9.60
N ARG A 557 -16.34 -42.46 8.69
CA ARG A 557 -14.90 -42.63 8.91
C ARG A 557 -14.20 -41.28 8.83
N VAL A 558 -13.95 -40.64 9.97
CA VAL A 558 -13.46 -39.25 10.02
C VAL A 558 -12.20 -39.00 9.21
N GLY A 559 -11.25 -39.96 9.15
CA GLY A 559 -10.02 -39.78 8.39
C GLY A 559 -10.26 -39.61 6.90
N HIS A 560 -11.32 -40.23 6.35
CA HIS A 560 -11.72 -40.03 4.96
C HIS A 560 -12.43 -38.70 4.79
N VAL A 561 -13.45 -38.42 5.62
CA VAL A 561 -14.25 -37.18 5.54
C VAL A 561 -13.36 -35.96 5.64
N PHE A 562 -12.50 -35.89 6.67
CA PHE A 562 -11.62 -34.76 6.88
C PHE A 562 -10.41 -34.75 5.95
N GLY A 563 -9.97 -35.91 5.43
CA GLY A 563 -9.00 -35.94 4.34
C GLY A 563 -9.54 -35.24 3.08
N TYR A 564 -10.78 -35.51 2.70
CA TYR A 564 -11.45 -34.81 1.59
C TYR A 564 -11.75 -33.35 1.91
N ALA A 565 -12.20 -33.06 3.15
CA ALA A 565 -12.47 -31.68 3.58
C ALA A 565 -11.22 -30.81 3.53
N SER A 566 -10.09 -31.32 4.02
CA SER A 566 -8.79 -30.63 3.97
C SER A 566 -8.31 -30.41 2.55
N LEU A 567 -8.47 -31.39 1.66
CA LEU A 567 -8.10 -31.24 0.25
C LEU A 567 -8.96 -30.18 -0.44
N GLN A 568 -10.27 -30.18 -0.19
CA GLN A 568 -11.17 -29.18 -0.74
C GLN A 568 -10.86 -27.78 -0.20
N PHE A 569 -10.58 -27.67 1.10
CA PHE A 569 -10.18 -26.42 1.74
C PHE A 569 -8.91 -25.86 1.07
N LEU A 570 -7.85 -26.66 0.96
CA LEU A 570 -6.60 -26.25 0.32
C LEU A 570 -6.81 -25.86 -1.14
N LEU A 571 -7.60 -26.64 -1.90
CA LEU A 571 -7.91 -26.35 -3.30
C LEU A 571 -8.59 -24.98 -3.43
N LEU A 572 -9.66 -24.72 -2.66
CA LEU A 572 -10.36 -23.43 -2.69
C LEU A 572 -9.46 -22.27 -2.24
N THR A 573 -8.57 -22.50 -1.28
CA THR A 573 -7.56 -21.51 -0.86
C THR A 573 -6.59 -21.18 -1.99
N LEU A 574 -6.06 -22.18 -2.71
CA LEU A 574 -5.16 -21.95 -3.85
C LEU A 574 -5.89 -21.26 -5.01
N GLU A 575 -7.10 -21.72 -5.36
CA GLU A 575 -7.93 -21.09 -6.38
C GLU A 575 -8.18 -19.60 -6.05
N HIS A 576 -8.40 -19.27 -4.76
CA HIS A 576 -8.60 -17.90 -4.32
C HIS A 576 -7.38 -17.00 -4.55
N VAL A 577 -6.16 -17.54 -4.38
CA VAL A 577 -4.90 -16.83 -4.71
C VAL A 577 -4.80 -16.59 -6.21
N TRP A 578 -5.12 -17.59 -7.02
CA TRP A 578 -4.98 -17.55 -8.48
C TRP A 578 -5.87 -16.51 -9.17
N VAL A 579 -6.96 -16.06 -8.54
CA VAL A 579 -7.82 -15.02 -9.12
C VAL A 579 -7.11 -13.66 -9.22
N VAL A 580 -6.10 -13.41 -8.40
CA VAL A 580 -5.36 -12.12 -8.38
C VAL A 580 -3.90 -12.32 -8.78
N ALA A 581 -3.21 -13.32 -8.24
CA ALA A 581 -1.82 -13.60 -8.57
C ALA A 581 -1.66 -14.39 -9.88
N TYR A 582 -2.59 -14.29 -10.82
CA TYR A 582 -2.64 -15.12 -12.03
C TYR A 582 -1.41 -14.96 -12.94
N ALA A 583 -0.72 -13.82 -12.87
CA ALA A 583 0.52 -13.58 -13.62
C ALA A 583 1.71 -14.39 -13.08
N PHE A 584 1.69 -14.77 -11.79
CA PHE A 584 2.84 -15.36 -11.08
C PHE A 584 2.72 -16.86 -10.83
N VAL A 585 1.55 -17.44 -11.09
CA VAL A 585 1.24 -18.84 -10.75
C VAL A 585 0.90 -19.66 -11.99
N PRO A 586 1.39 -20.91 -12.11
CA PRO A 586 1.02 -21.79 -13.21
C PRO A 586 -0.49 -21.97 -13.30
N LEU A 587 -1.02 -21.92 -14.52
CA LEU A 587 -2.46 -22.02 -14.82
C LEU A 587 -3.33 -20.88 -14.22
N GLY A 588 -2.72 -19.82 -13.67
CA GLY A 588 -3.44 -18.70 -13.07
C GLY A 588 -4.42 -18.02 -14.03
N SER A 589 -4.08 -17.95 -15.32
CA SER A 589 -4.95 -17.40 -16.38
C SER A 589 -6.31 -18.09 -16.50
N LEU A 590 -6.46 -19.34 -16.03
CA LEU A 590 -7.75 -20.05 -16.03
C LEU A 590 -8.77 -19.44 -15.06
N LEU A 591 -8.28 -18.83 -13.97
CA LEU A 591 -9.09 -18.24 -12.90
C LEU A 591 -8.99 -16.72 -12.80
N ARG A 592 -8.23 -16.06 -13.69
CA ARG A 592 -8.18 -14.59 -13.81
C ARG A 592 -9.58 -14.01 -13.78
N GLU A 593 -9.85 -13.18 -12.77
CA GLU A 593 -11.13 -12.47 -12.56
C GLU A 593 -12.37 -13.36 -12.36
N ARG A 594 -12.18 -14.65 -12.04
CA ARG A 594 -13.26 -15.64 -11.98
C ARG A 594 -13.60 -16.09 -10.56
N THR A 595 -13.71 -15.16 -9.62
CA THR A 595 -14.21 -15.47 -8.25
C THR A 595 -15.53 -16.24 -8.27
N TRP A 596 -16.42 -15.95 -9.22
CA TRP A 596 -17.69 -16.66 -9.35
C TRP A 596 -17.53 -18.18 -9.55
N VAL A 597 -16.45 -18.65 -10.18
CA VAL A 597 -16.16 -20.09 -10.34
C VAL A 597 -15.91 -20.74 -8.99
N ILE A 598 -15.10 -20.11 -8.14
CA ILE A 598 -14.79 -20.58 -6.79
C ILE A 598 -16.06 -20.63 -5.95
N VAL A 599 -16.89 -19.59 -6.03
CA VAL A 599 -18.16 -19.51 -5.29
C VAL A 599 -19.14 -20.58 -5.78
N VAL A 600 -19.26 -20.81 -7.09
CA VAL A 600 -20.10 -21.89 -7.65
C VAL A 600 -19.60 -23.26 -7.18
N GLN A 601 -18.30 -23.52 -7.26
CA GLN A 601 -17.69 -24.77 -6.78
C GLN A 601 -17.94 -24.99 -5.28
N LEU A 602 -17.72 -23.95 -4.47
CA LEU A 602 -17.99 -23.92 -3.04
C LEU A 602 -19.43 -24.33 -2.75
N PHE A 603 -20.41 -23.62 -3.31
CA PHE A 603 -21.81 -23.92 -3.00
C PHE A 603 -22.30 -25.21 -3.63
N ALA A 604 -21.79 -25.63 -4.79
CA ALA A 604 -22.08 -26.95 -5.36
C ALA A 604 -21.59 -28.07 -4.43
N SER A 605 -20.39 -27.95 -3.86
CA SER A 605 -19.88 -28.93 -2.90
C SER A 605 -20.74 -29.02 -1.63
N ILE A 606 -21.21 -27.87 -1.11
CA ILE A 606 -22.13 -27.79 0.02
C ILE A 606 -23.51 -28.36 -0.35
N GLY A 607 -24.03 -28.08 -1.54
CA GLY A 607 -25.34 -28.61 -1.98
C GLY A 607 -25.32 -30.14 -2.10
N ILE A 608 -24.27 -30.71 -2.72
CA ILE A 608 -24.16 -32.15 -2.88
C ILE A 608 -23.91 -32.85 -1.52
N GLY A 609 -23.09 -32.25 -0.65
CA GLY A 609 -22.91 -32.75 0.72
C GLY A 609 -24.20 -32.78 1.53
N LEU A 610 -25.06 -31.77 1.34
CA LEU A 610 -26.32 -31.60 2.07
C LEU A 610 -27.27 -32.78 1.86
N TYR A 611 -27.32 -33.32 0.63
CA TYR A 611 -28.07 -34.53 0.32
C TYR A 611 -27.69 -35.71 1.22
N TYR A 612 -26.40 -35.92 1.44
CA TYR A 612 -25.92 -37.02 2.28
C TYR A 612 -26.12 -36.75 3.77
N VAL A 613 -25.98 -35.49 4.21
CA VAL A 613 -26.29 -35.09 5.60
C VAL A 613 -27.75 -35.39 5.94
N GLN A 614 -28.71 -34.96 5.12
CA GLN A 614 -30.14 -35.26 5.32
C GLN A 614 -30.43 -36.76 5.34
N LYS A 615 -29.77 -37.54 4.47
CA LYS A 615 -29.93 -38.99 4.39
C LYS A 615 -29.38 -39.71 5.63
N ILE A 616 -28.32 -39.19 6.25
CA ILE A 616 -27.77 -39.72 7.51
C ILE A 616 -28.72 -39.37 8.67
N GLN A 617 -29.14 -38.10 8.77
CA GLN A 617 -30.05 -37.64 9.82
C GLN A 617 -31.39 -38.39 9.83
N SER A 618 -32.02 -38.57 8.66
CA SER A 618 -33.30 -39.31 8.54
C SER A 618 -33.19 -40.77 8.98
N ARG A 619 -32.04 -41.42 8.78
CA ARG A 619 -31.78 -42.80 9.25
C ARG A 619 -31.56 -42.87 10.76
N ASP A 620 -30.87 -41.88 11.32
CA ASP A 620 -30.65 -41.81 12.77
C ASP A 620 -31.96 -41.51 13.50
N SER A 621 -32.79 -40.58 13.01
CA SER A 621 -34.13 -40.29 13.57
C SER A 621 -35.05 -41.52 13.62
N GLN A 622 -34.98 -42.41 12.62
CA GLN A 622 -35.72 -43.69 12.62
C GLN A 622 -35.22 -44.70 13.67
N LYS A 623 -33.96 -44.58 14.11
CA LYS A 623 -33.35 -45.44 15.15
C LYS A 623 -33.62 -44.91 16.56
N THR A 624 -33.58 -43.59 16.78
CA THR A 624 -33.76 -42.96 18.10
C THR A 624 -35.19 -43.06 18.62
N GLN A 625 -36.18 -43.27 17.76
CA GLN A 625 -37.58 -43.50 18.17
C GLN A 625 -37.78 -44.82 18.95
N LYS A 626 -36.74 -45.67 19.06
CA LYS A 626 -36.77 -46.97 19.74
C LYS A 626 -36.04 -47.04 21.09
N ASP A 627 -35.16 -46.09 21.46
CA ASP A 627 -34.36 -46.14 22.70
C ASP A 627 -34.28 -44.77 23.41
N SER A 628 -34.68 -44.74 24.70
CA SER A 628 -34.49 -43.71 25.75
C SER A 628 -34.25 -42.24 25.34
N THR A 629 -35.33 -41.46 25.23
CA THR A 629 -35.37 -40.03 24.85
C THR A 629 -34.85 -39.03 25.89
N SER A 630 -34.93 -39.32 27.20
CA SER A 630 -34.69 -38.30 28.25
C SER A 630 -33.23 -37.91 28.52
N ALA A 631 -32.26 -38.76 28.17
CA ALA A 631 -30.82 -38.49 28.41
C ALA A 631 -30.19 -37.65 27.28
N LEU A 632 -30.65 -37.84 26.04
CA LEU A 632 -30.25 -37.05 24.88
C LEU A 632 -30.79 -35.63 24.97
N GLU A 633 -32.07 -35.46 25.32
CA GLU A 633 -32.72 -34.15 25.54
C GLU A 633 -31.96 -33.31 26.58
N LYS A 634 -31.67 -33.88 27.76
CA LYS A 634 -30.88 -33.21 28.82
C LYS A 634 -29.46 -32.83 28.38
N SER A 635 -28.89 -33.57 27.43
CA SER A 635 -27.54 -33.31 26.91
C SER A 635 -27.57 -32.17 25.89
N LEU A 636 -28.58 -32.13 25.01
CA LEU A 636 -28.80 -31.06 24.04
C LEU A 636 -29.15 -29.73 24.72
N ASP A 637 -29.93 -29.74 25.80
CA ASP A 637 -30.22 -28.54 26.60
C ASP A 637 -28.94 -27.90 27.16
N LYS A 638 -27.96 -28.71 27.59
CA LYS A 638 -26.66 -28.21 28.04
C LYS A 638 -25.87 -27.58 26.90
N VAL A 639 -25.85 -28.20 25.73
CA VAL A 639 -25.17 -27.67 24.53
C VAL A 639 -25.78 -26.33 24.12
N TYR A 640 -27.11 -26.23 24.10
CA TYR A 640 -27.80 -24.97 23.86
C TYR A 640 -27.44 -23.90 24.90
N MET A 641 -27.41 -24.26 26.19
CA MET A 641 -27.00 -23.33 27.25
C MET A 641 -25.55 -22.85 27.06
N TYR A 642 -24.64 -23.72 26.60
CA TYR A 642 -23.27 -23.34 26.27
C TYR A 642 -23.20 -22.42 25.04
N ALA A 643 -23.94 -22.73 23.97
CA ALA A 643 -24.07 -21.89 22.79
C ALA A 643 -24.59 -20.50 23.15
N ARG A 644 -25.67 -20.41 23.95
CA ARG A 644 -26.25 -19.15 24.43
C ARG A 644 -25.26 -18.34 25.25
N ASN A 645 -24.53 -18.96 26.18
CA ASN A 645 -23.57 -18.24 27.01
C ASN A 645 -22.36 -17.76 26.18
N GLY A 646 -21.87 -18.59 25.24
CA GLY A 646 -20.82 -18.20 24.31
C GLY A 646 -21.25 -17.05 23.39
N PHE A 647 -22.48 -17.12 22.86
CA PHE A 647 -23.12 -16.05 22.10
C PHE A 647 -23.15 -14.73 22.87
N ILE A 648 -23.63 -14.72 24.12
CA ILE A 648 -23.68 -13.52 24.97
C ILE A 648 -22.27 -12.95 25.18
N LEU A 649 -21.28 -13.81 25.47
CA LEU A 649 -19.90 -13.39 25.68
C LEU A 649 -19.29 -12.75 24.43
N VAL A 650 -19.44 -13.39 23.26
CA VAL A 650 -18.94 -12.89 21.98
C VAL A 650 -19.55 -11.53 21.65
N LEU A 651 -20.87 -11.39 21.80
CA LEU A 651 -21.55 -10.12 21.53
C LEU A 651 -21.14 -9.02 22.51
N PHE A 652 -20.94 -9.35 23.79
CA PHE A 652 -20.47 -8.40 24.77
C PHE A 652 -19.06 -7.88 24.41
N ILE A 653 -18.12 -8.78 24.10
CA ILE A 653 -16.75 -8.41 23.70
C ILE A 653 -16.79 -7.58 22.41
N THR A 654 -17.55 -8.02 21.41
CA THR A 654 -17.66 -7.33 20.12
C THR A 654 -18.30 -5.94 20.28
N GLY A 655 -19.39 -5.83 21.04
CA GLY A 655 -20.04 -4.56 21.32
C GLY A 655 -19.15 -3.60 22.08
N ALA A 656 -18.43 -4.08 23.09
CA ALA A 656 -17.42 -3.29 23.80
C ALA A 656 -16.28 -2.84 22.87
N GLY A 657 -15.80 -3.72 21.99
CA GLY A 657 -14.78 -3.39 20.99
C GLY A 657 -15.24 -2.32 20.00
N ILE A 658 -16.46 -2.42 19.49
CA ILE A 658 -17.04 -1.42 18.58
C ILE A 658 -17.21 -0.07 19.28
N LEU A 659 -17.66 -0.05 20.53
CA LEU A 659 -17.75 1.18 21.32
C LEU A 659 -16.36 1.79 21.57
N TYR A 660 -15.36 0.95 21.85
CA TYR A 660 -13.96 1.38 22.04
C TYR A 660 -13.35 1.97 20.76
N ARG A 661 -13.72 1.44 19.60
CA ARG A 661 -13.22 1.88 18.28
C ARG A 661 -14.05 2.99 17.62
N SER A 662 -15.18 3.36 18.21
CA SER A 662 -16.04 4.38 17.62
C SER A 662 -15.32 5.73 17.62
N PRO A 663 -15.33 6.48 16.49
CA PRO A 663 -14.63 7.74 16.39
C PRO A 663 -15.17 8.76 17.40
N THR A 664 -14.27 9.44 18.11
CA THR A 664 -14.61 10.40 19.17
C THR A 664 -14.49 11.86 18.72
N SER A 665 -13.82 12.13 17.58
CA SER A 665 -13.56 13.46 17.04
C SER A 665 -13.71 13.47 15.53
N ILE A 666 -13.90 14.68 14.97
CA ILE A 666 -13.86 14.90 13.53
C ILE A 666 -12.38 15.04 13.12
N PRO A 667 -11.96 14.48 11.97
CA PRO A 667 -10.62 14.72 11.42
C PRO A 667 -10.30 16.20 11.22
N GLU A 668 -9.11 16.64 11.62
CA GLU A 668 -8.66 18.05 11.52
C GLU A 668 -7.25 18.15 10.90
N PRO A 669 -7.06 18.96 9.84
CA PRO A 669 -5.77 19.12 9.18
C PRO A 669 -4.73 19.76 10.10
N TYR A 670 -3.45 19.52 9.85
CA TYR A 670 -2.36 19.99 10.72
C TYR A 670 -2.16 21.51 10.70
N HIS A 671 -2.37 22.16 9.55
CA HIS A 671 -2.07 23.59 9.35
C HIS A 671 -3.25 24.38 8.74
N PRO A 672 -4.43 24.41 9.39
CA PRO A 672 -5.64 24.99 8.81
C PRO A 672 -5.56 26.50 8.58
N GLU A 673 -4.85 27.24 9.44
CA GLU A 673 -4.72 28.70 9.37
C GLU A 673 -4.04 29.17 8.08
N GLU A 674 -3.14 28.36 7.53
CA GLU A 674 -2.42 28.65 6.29
C GLU A 674 -3.09 28.05 5.04
N ARG A 675 -4.26 27.40 5.20
CA ARG A 675 -4.92 26.60 4.15
C ARG A 675 -3.96 25.61 3.49
N LEU A 676 -3.06 25.06 4.30
CA LEU A 676 -1.96 24.20 3.87
C LEU A 676 -2.33 22.75 4.15
N PHE A 677 -2.19 21.91 3.13
CA PHE A 677 -2.24 20.46 3.32
C PHE A 677 -0.97 19.79 2.83
N THR A 678 -0.64 18.67 3.49
CA THR A 678 0.47 17.80 3.14
C THR A 678 -0.08 16.51 2.55
N ALA A 679 0.33 16.18 1.31
CA ALA A 679 -0.07 14.98 0.62
C ALA A 679 1.10 13.99 0.52
N GLY A 680 0.85 12.70 0.75
CA GLY A 680 1.85 11.65 0.63
C GLY A 680 1.38 10.46 -0.22
N ILE A 681 2.33 9.77 -0.83
CA ILE A 681 2.12 8.48 -1.51
C ILE A 681 3.09 7.47 -0.91
N TRP A 682 2.62 6.23 -0.69
CA TRP A 682 3.46 5.14 -0.20
C TRP A 682 2.90 3.76 -0.58
N THR A 683 3.75 2.90 -1.12
CA THR A 683 3.44 1.49 -1.40
C THR A 683 3.80 0.64 -0.19
N VAL A 684 2.84 -0.08 0.41
CA VAL A 684 2.99 -0.57 1.80
C VAL A 684 3.09 -2.09 1.96
N HIS A 685 3.23 -2.85 0.88
CA HIS A 685 3.39 -4.32 0.90
C HIS A 685 2.42 -5.01 1.85
N PHE A 686 1.14 -4.66 1.77
CA PHE A 686 0.07 -5.26 2.58
C PHE A 686 0.25 -5.07 4.11
N GLY A 687 1.03 -4.08 4.56
CA GLY A 687 1.26 -3.79 5.97
C GLY A 687 2.09 -4.86 6.70
N ILE A 688 3.08 -5.44 6.00
CA ILE A 688 4.07 -6.37 6.55
C ILE A 688 5.47 -5.81 6.30
N ASP A 689 6.36 -5.87 7.31
CA ASP A 689 7.74 -5.41 7.21
C ASP A 689 8.70 -6.42 6.55
N ASN A 690 9.95 -6.00 6.34
CA ASN A 690 11.02 -6.83 5.75
C ASN A 690 11.42 -8.06 6.59
N ASP A 691 10.83 -8.25 7.78
CA ASP A 691 11.10 -9.34 8.71
C ASP A 691 9.81 -10.13 9.06
N LEU A 692 8.77 -10.03 8.22
CA LEU A 692 7.47 -10.70 8.36
C LEU A 692 6.71 -10.31 9.65
N TRP A 693 6.78 -9.04 10.05
CA TRP A 693 5.97 -8.48 11.13
C TRP A 693 4.88 -7.54 10.62
N ASP A 694 3.76 -7.48 11.34
CA ASP A 694 2.76 -6.43 11.14
C ASP A 694 3.39 -5.04 11.35
N SER A 695 3.27 -4.18 10.33
CA SER A 695 3.92 -2.88 10.30
C SER A 695 2.96 -1.69 10.36
N THR A 696 1.65 -1.95 10.37
CA THR A 696 0.56 -0.94 10.35
C THR A 696 0.72 0.14 11.43
N GLY A 697 1.06 -0.25 12.67
CA GLY A 697 1.27 0.71 13.77
C GLY A 697 2.54 1.56 13.62
N GLU A 698 3.61 1.03 13.01
CA GLU A 698 4.81 1.82 12.69
C GLU A 698 4.54 2.78 11.53
N MET A 699 3.76 2.34 10.53
CA MET A 699 3.29 3.21 9.45
C MET A 699 2.51 4.40 10.01
N ALA A 700 1.54 4.17 10.90
CA ALA A 700 0.77 5.25 11.53
C ALA A 700 1.66 6.29 12.22
N LYS A 701 2.72 5.87 12.92
CA LYS A 701 3.67 6.80 13.57
C LYS A 701 4.38 7.67 12.53
N VAL A 702 4.86 7.10 11.43
CA VAL A 702 5.58 7.83 10.38
C VAL A 702 4.65 8.81 9.67
N LEU A 703 3.44 8.38 9.28
CA LEU A 703 2.45 9.24 8.63
C LEU A 703 2.06 10.43 9.52
N LYS A 704 1.89 10.18 10.83
CA LYS A 704 1.59 11.21 11.83
C LYS A 704 2.74 12.20 12.03
N GLU A 705 3.97 11.71 12.11
CA GLU A 705 5.17 12.53 12.30
C GLU A 705 5.51 13.36 11.05
N LEU A 706 5.15 12.89 9.86
CA LEU A 706 5.25 13.65 8.61
C LEU A 706 4.16 14.72 8.43
N GLU A 707 3.20 14.78 9.35
CA GLU A 707 2.06 15.70 9.32
C GLU A 707 1.22 15.55 8.04
N LEU A 708 0.98 14.31 7.60
CA LEU A 708 0.20 14.05 6.39
C LEU A 708 -1.30 14.29 6.62
N ASP A 709 -1.89 15.09 5.74
CA ASP A 709 -3.32 15.39 5.74
C ASP A 709 -4.07 14.53 4.71
N VAL A 710 -3.42 14.15 3.62
CA VAL A 710 -3.96 13.28 2.56
C VAL A 710 -2.92 12.23 2.20
N VAL A 711 -3.28 10.96 2.17
CA VAL A 711 -2.34 9.87 1.87
C VAL A 711 -2.97 8.90 0.87
N GLY A 712 -2.27 8.64 -0.24
CA GLY A 712 -2.53 7.50 -1.09
C GLY A 712 -1.66 6.34 -0.62
N LEU A 713 -2.27 5.21 -0.25
CA LEU A 713 -1.56 3.98 0.06
C LEU A 713 -1.87 2.93 -1.01
N LEU A 714 -0.86 2.15 -1.39
CA LEU A 714 -0.96 1.16 -2.45
C LEU A 714 -0.57 -0.23 -1.94
N GLU A 715 -1.04 -1.28 -2.62
CA GLU A 715 -0.94 -2.67 -2.15
C GLU A 715 -1.64 -2.87 -0.79
N THR A 716 -2.89 -2.42 -0.73
CA THR A 716 -3.69 -2.33 0.50
C THR A 716 -4.84 -3.34 0.58
N ASP A 717 -5.07 -4.17 -0.44
CA ASP A 717 -6.10 -5.21 -0.39
C ASP A 717 -5.67 -6.39 0.49
N THR A 718 -5.87 -6.24 1.80
CA THR A 718 -5.59 -7.27 2.82
C THR A 718 -6.82 -8.08 3.23
N GLU A 719 -7.98 -7.84 2.62
CA GLU A 719 -9.26 -8.47 2.96
C GLU A 719 -9.45 -9.83 2.27
N ARG A 720 -8.34 -10.56 2.18
CA ARG A 720 -8.23 -11.89 1.59
C ARG A 720 -7.77 -12.86 2.66
N PHE A 721 -8.21 -14.10 2.55
CA PHE A 721 -7.80 -15.14 3.50
C PHE A 721 -6.27 -15.31 3.55
N LEU A 722 -5.61 -15.16 2.39
CA LEU A 722 -4.16 -15.24 2.27
C LEU A 722 -3.41 -14.12 3.01
N LEU A 723 -4.07 -12.98 3.29
CA LEU A 723 -3.50 -11.81 3.98
C LEU A 723 -4.06 -11.64 5.39
N GLY A 724 -4.74 -12.67 5.90
CA GLY A 724 -5.33 -12.71 7.23
C GLY A 724 -6.68 -11.99 7.37
N ASN A 725 -7.29 -11.53 6.27
CA ASN A 725 -8.49 -10.67 6.28
C ASN A 725 -8.29 -9.45 7.19
N ARG A 726 -7.25 -8.66 6.95
CA ARG A 726 -6.97 -7.44 7.72
C ARG A 726 -7.60 -6.24 7.02
N ASP A 727 -8.00 -5.23 7.78
CA ASP A 727 -8.44 -3.93 7.28
C ASP A 727 -7.47 -2.85 7.77
N ILE A 728 -6.31 -2.78 7.11
CA ILE A 728 -5.27 -1.81 7.44
C ILE A 728 -5.77 -0.37 7.22
N GLY A 729 -6.74 -0.16 6.32
CA GLY A 729 -7.30 1.15 6.06
C GLY A 729 -8.13 1.67 7.23
N GLN A 730 -9.03 0.85 7.76
CA GLN A 730 -9.80 1.17 8.95
C GLN A 730 -8.90 1.34 10.19
N GLU A 731 -7.86 0.51 10.35
CA GLU A 731 -6.90 0.67 11.45
C GLU A 731 -6.16 2.02 11.38
N LEU A 732 -5.60 2.37 10.22
CA LEU A 732 -4.90 3.65 10.04
C LEU A 732 -5.84 4.84 10.17
N ALA A 733 -7.07 4.75 9.68
CA ALA A 733 -8.09 5.78 9.84
C ALA A 733 -8.41 6.07 11.31
N GLU A 734 -8.52 5.01 12.13
CA GLU A 734 -8.72 5.12 13.58
C GLU A 734 -7.49 5.73 14.28
N GLU A 735 -6.27 5.28 13.96
CA GLU A 735 -5.06 5.75 14.64
C GLU A 735 -4.65 7.19 14.26
N LEU A 736 -4.93 7.59 13.02
CA LEU A 736 -4.60 8.92 12.49
C LEU A 736 -5.75 9.93 12.63
N ASN A 737 -6.95 9.47 13.02
CA ASN A 737 -8.20 10.24 13.00
C ASN A 737 -8.45 10.85 11.61
N MET A 738 -8.64 9.98 10.62
CA MET A 738 -8.84 10.33 9.20
C MET A 738 -10.12 9.69 8.64
N TYR A 739 -10.72 10.32 7.63
CA TYR A 739 -11.61 9.64 6.70
C TYR A 739 -10.79 8.67 5.84
N TYR A 740 -11.41 7.59 5.39
CA TYR A 740 -10.76 6.68 4.45
C TYR A 740 -11.72 6.18 3.38
N ASP A 741 -11.20 5.92 2.19
CA ASP A 741 -11.90 5.28 1.09
C ASP A 741 -11.10 4.07 0.61
N TYR A 742 -11.67 2.89 0.83
CA TYR A 742 -11.10 1.59 0.47
C TYR A 742 -11.52 1.25 -0.97
N GLY A 743 -10.62 1.29 -1.96
CA GLY A 743 -11.12 1.21 -3.33
C GLY A 743 -10.11 0.80 -4.38
N PRO A 744 -10.48 -0.08 -5.32
CA PRO A 744 -11.69 -0.91 -5.37
C PRO A 744 -11.69 -2.03 -4.30
N GLY A 745 -12.88 -2.49 -3.90
CA GLY A 745 -13.02 -3.60 -2.94
C GLY A 745 -12.46 -4.95 -3.43
N PRO A 746 -12.31 -5.96 -2.54
CA PRO A 746 -11.59 -7.20 -2.88
C PRO A 746 -12.23 -8.06 -3.99
N ALA A 747 -13.49 -7.79 -4.35
CA ALA A 747 -14.19 -8.43 -5.46
C ALA A 747 -13.67 -7.98 -6.84
N ALA A 748 -12.86 -6.92 -6.87
CA ALA A 748 -12.31 -6.32 -8.08
C ALA A 748 -10.98 -6.93 -8.55
N HIS A 749 -10.44 -7.90 -7.80
CA HIS A 749 -9.27 -8.69 -8.19
C HIS A 749 -7.98 -7.90 -8.43
N THR A 750 -7.73 -6.87 -7.62
CA THR A 750 -6.51 -6.05 -7.66
C THR A 750 -5.71 -6.19 -6.35
N TRP A 751 -4.52 -5.59 -6.30
CA TRP A 751 -3.76 -5.42 -5.05
C TRP A 751 -4.27 -4.27 -4.17
N GLY A 752 -5.26 -3.50 -4.63
CA GLY A 752 -5.93 -2.46 -3.89
C GLY A 752 -5.15 -1.14 -3.81
N CYS A 753 -5.90 -0.05 -3.67
CA CYS A 753 -5.40 1.22 -3.19
C CYS A 753 -6.36 1.81 -2.15
N LEU A 754 -5.86 2.77 -1.39
CA LEU A 754 -6.55 3.37 -0.26
C LEU A 754 -6.27 4.87 -0.25
N LEU A 755 -7.31 5.67 -0.03
CA LEU A 755 -7.17 7.10 0.24
C LEU A 755 -7.47 7.36 1.71
N LEU A 756 -6.55 7.99 2.43
CA LEU A 756 -6.76 8.56 3.76
C LEU A 756 -6.82 10.09 3.65
N SER A 757 -7.76 10.72 4.34
CA SER A 757 -7.93 12.18 4.31
C SER A 757 -8.38 12.76 5.64
N LYS A 758 -7.74 13.85 6.07
CA LYS A 758 -8.21 14.71 7.16
C LYS A 758 -9.33 15.66 6.73
N PHE A 759 -9.57 15.77 5.43
CA PHE A 759 -10.66 16.54 4.85
C PHE A 759 -11.85 15.62 4.52
N PRO A 760 -13.10 16.08 4.68
CA PRO A 760 -14.27 15.31 4.29
C PRO A 760 -14.22 14.87 2.82
N ILE A 761 -14.45 13.58 2.58
CA ILE A 761 -14.61 13.02 1.24
C ILE A 761 -16.06 13.26 0.80
N LEU A 762 -16.27 14.12 -0.20
CA LEU A 762 -17.60 14.49 -0.67
C LEU A 762 -18.19 13.42 -1.59
N LYS A 763 -17.37 12.93 -2.52
CA LYS A 763 -17.70 11.89 -3.49
C LYS A 763 -16.43 11.14 -3.86
N SER A 764 -16.55 9.85 -4.17
CA SER A 764 -15.47 9.08 -4.76
C SER A 764 -15.99 8.06 -5.76
N SER A 765 -15.10 7.64 -6.65
CA SER A 765 -15.35 6.62 -7.65
C SER A 765 -14.13 5.72 -7.80
N HIS A 766 -14.36 4.43 -7.96
CA HIS A 766 -13.30 3.43 -8.11
C HIS A 766 -13.28 2.92 -9.54
N HIS A 767 -12.07 2.81 -10.09
CA HIS A 767 -11.84 2.48 -11.49
C HIS A 767 -10.92 1.28 -11.58
N LEU A 768 -11.27 0.33 -12.44
CA LEU A 768 -10.36 -0.71 -12.91
C LEU A 768 -9.88 -0.31 -14.29
N THR A 769 -8.59 -0.09 -14.43
CA THR A 769 -8.01 0.32 -15.69
C THR A 769 -7.89 -0.88 -16.66
N PRO A 770 -7.97 -0.67 -17.99
CA PRO A 770 -7.96 -1.76 -18.95
C PRO A 770 -6.64 -2.53 -18.92
N SER A 771 -6.75 -3.86 -18.85
CA SER A 771 -5.62 -4.79 -18.81
C SER A 771 -5.98 -6.05 -19.61
N PRO A 772 -5.69 -6.09 -20.92
CA PRO A 772 -5.95 -7.27 -21.75
C PRO A 772 -5.22 -8.55 -21.31
N VAL A 773 -4.00 -8.45 -20.78
CA VAL A 773 -3.12 -9.62 -20.55
C VAL A 773 -2.58 -9.65 -19.12
N GLY A 774 -2.02 -8.54 -18.66
CA GLY A 774 -1.28 -8.39 -17.42
C GLY A 774 -2.15 -8.09 -16.21
N GLU A 775 -1.58 -7.39 -15.24
CA GLU A 775 -2.22 -7.08 -13.95
C GLU A 775 -3.36 -6.05 -14.09
N LEU A 776 -4.43 -6.24 -13.32
CA LEU A 776 -5.49 -5.24 -13.17
C LEU A 776 -5.05 -4.12 -12.23
N ALA A 777 -5.05 -2.89 -12.74
CA ALA A 777 -4.56 -1.73 -12.01
C ALA A 777 -5.73 -0.86 -11.46
N PRO A 778 -5.81 -0.66 -10.13
CA PRO A 778 -6.88 0.11 -9.49
C PRO A 778 -6.59 1.61 -9.42
N ALA A 779 -7.66 2.43 -9.53
CA ALA A 779 -7.61 3.86 -9.21
C ALA A 779 -8.80 4.31 -8.37
N ILE A 780 -8.56 5.23 -7.43
CA ILE A 780 -9.58 6.01 -6.73
C ILE A 780 -9.55 7.44 -7.28
N HIS A 781 -10.70 7.99 -7.67
CA HIS A 781 -10.88 9.43 -7.90
C HIS A 781 -11.88 9.95 -6.88
N ALA A 782 -11.41 10.80 -5.98
CA ALA A 782 -12.19 11.39 -4.90
C ALA A 782 -12.16 12.91 -4.95
N THR A 783 -13.25 13.56 -4.56
CA THR A 783 -13.32 15.01 -4.36
C THR A 783 -13.43 15.31 -2.88
N LEU A 784 -12.51 16.11 -2.37
CA LEU A 784 -12.40 16.50 -0.97
C LEU A 784 -12.83 17.96 -0.78
N ASP A 785 -13.48 18.26 0.36
CA ASP A 785 -13.72 19.65 0.80
C ASP A 785 -12.50 20.17 1.57
N MET A 786 -11.63 20.91 0.88
CA MET A 786 -10.46 21.54 1.47
C MET A 786 -10.71 23.03 1.69
N TYR A 787 -11.03 23.41 2.93
CA TYR A 787 -11.24 24.81 3.33
C TYR A 787 -12.37 25.51 2.53
N GLY A 788 -13.42 24.78 2.15
CA GLY A 788 -14.53 25.30 1.34
C GLY A 788 -14.27 25.29 -0.17
N HIS A 789 -13.23 24.57 -0.62
CA HIS A 789 -12.89 24.38 -2.02
C HIS A 789 -12.88 22.89 -2.37
N GLU A 790 -13.50 22.52 -3.48
CA GLU A 790 -13.42 21.15 -4.01
C GLU A 790 -12.05 20.90 -4.62
N VAL A 791 -11.34 19.89 -4.11
CA VAL A 791 -10.05 19.44 -4.63
C VAL A 791 -10.13 17.95 -4.94
N ASP A 792 -9.75 17.57 -6.15
CA ASP A 792 -9.76 16.19 -6.60
C ASP A 792 -8.42 15.50 -6.25
N ILE A 793 -8.51 14.29 -5.70
CA ILE A 793 -7.38 13.41 -5.45
C ILE A 793 -7.56 12.15 -6.27
N VAL A 794 -6.52 11.77 -7.00
CA VAL A 794 -6.45 10.50 -7.73
C VAL A 794 -5.37 9.64 -7.08
N VAL A 795 -5.72 8.47 -6.57
CA VAL A 795 -4.78 7.45 -6.08
C VAL A 795 -4.72 6.33 -7.10
N PHE A 796 -3.55 5.98 -7.62
CA PHE A 796 -3.44 5.01 -8.72
C PHE A 796 -2.25 4.06 -8.52
N HIS A 797 -2.53 2.75 -8.55
CA HIS A 797 -1.53 1.69 -8.59
C HIS A 797 -1.47 1.11 -10.00
N SER A 798 -0.38 1.38 -10.74
CA SER A 798 -0.23 0.85 -12.09
C SER A 798 0.28 -0.60 -12.06
N GLY A 799 -0.14 -1.40 -13.05
CA GLY A 799 0.32 -2.78 -13.18
C GLY A 799 1.78 -2.88 -13.63
N GLN A 800 2.35 -4.08 -13.56
CA GLN A 800 3.77 -4.33 -13.87
C GLN A 800 4.20 -3.96 -15.29
N GLU A 801 5.52 -3.84 -15.51
CA GLU A 801 6.12 -3.39 -16.78
C GLU A 801 6.15 -4.45 -17.89
N GLU A 802 5.82 -5.71 -17.59
CA GLU A 802 5.98 -6.83 -18.53
C GLU A 802 5.11 -6.67 -19.80
N ASP A 803 3.93 -6.06 -19.67
CA ASP A 803 2.96 -5.89 -20.76
C ASP A 803 2.83 -4.42 -21.21
N VAL A 804 3.59 -4.06 -22.26
CA VAL A 804 3.66 -2.69 -22.79
C VAL A 804 2.28 -2.11 -23.19
N GLU A 805 1.40 -2.94 -23.77
CA GLU A 805 0.08 -2.48 -24.20
C GLU A 805 -0.84 -2.18 -23.01
N ASP A 806 -0.81 -3.02 -21.98
CA ASP A 806 -1.56 -2.81 -20.75
C ASP A 806 -1.07 -1.51 -20.09
N ARG A 807 0.24 -1.31 -20.01
CA ARG A 807 0.82 -0.05 -19.51
C ARG A 807 0.33 1.17 -20.28
N ARG A 808 0.24 1.09 -21.60
CA ARG A 808 -0.26 2.18 -22.45
C ARG A 808 -1.75 2.46 -22.17
N LEU A 809 -2.57 1.42 -22.09
CA LEU A 809 -4.02 1.54 -21.85
C LEU A 809 -4.33 2.08 -20.45
N GLN A 810 -3.64 1.58 -19.43
CA GLN A 810 -3.76 2.06 -18.04
C GLN A 810 -3.37 3.54 -17.94
N THR A 811 -2.25 3.92 -18.56
CA THR A 811 -1.80 5.32 -18.64
C THR A 811 -2.85 6.23 -19.27
N GLN A 812 -3.45 5.79 -20.38
CA GLN A 812 -4.49 6.55 -21.08
C GLN A 812 -5.75 6.69 -20.22
N ALA A 813 -6.21 5.62 -19.58
CA ALA A 813 -7.40 5.65 -18.73
C ALA A 813 -7.27 6.67 -17.60
N VAL A 814 -6.15 6.66 -16.86
CA VAL A 814 -5.91 7.61 -15.76
C VAL A 814 -5.71 9.03 -16.28
N SER A 815 -5.06 9.19 -17.43
CA SER A 815 -4.91 10.50 -18.08
C SER A 815 -6.25 11.13 -18.43
N THR A 816 -7.22 10.33 -18.90
CA THR A 816 -8.59 10.79 -19.15
C THR A 816 -9.28 11.23 -17.87
N ILE A 817 -9.21 10.44 -16.78
CA ILE A 817 -9.78 10.80 -15.47
C ILE A 817 -9.23 12.16 -15.01
N MET A 818 -7.91 12.37 -15.12
CA MET A 818 -7.30 13.64 -14.78
C MET A 818 -7.74 14.78 -15.71
N ALA A 819 -7.78 14.57 -17.03
CA ALA A 819 -8.14 15.60 -18.01
C ALA A 819 -9.59 16.09 -17.85
N GLU A 820 -10.52 15.18 -17.55
CA GLU A 820 -11.95 15.47 -17.41
C GLU A 820 -12.31 16.22 -16.13
N SER A 821 -11.51 16.07 -15.06
CA SER A 821 -11.74 16.83 -13.83
C SER A 821 -11.65 18.35 -14.09
N PRO A 822 -12.62 19.15 -13.59
CA PRO A 822 -12.56 20.61 -13.67
C PRO A 822 -11.86 21.26 -12.47
N ASN A 823 -11.64 20.49 -11.39
CA ASN A 823 -11.14 20.96 -10.11
C ASN A 823 -9.61 21.00 -10.07
N PRO A 824 -9.01 21.76 -9.10
CA PRO A 824 -7.64 21.52 -8.67
C PRO A 824 -7.45 20.04 -8.35
N LEU A 825 -6.32 19.45 -8.77
CA LEU A 825 -6.14 18.00 -8.71
C LEU A 825 -4.74 17.62 -8.25
N VAL A 826 -4.64 16.55 -7.44
CA VAL A 826 -3.37 15.88 -7.10
C VAL A 826 -3.47 14.40 -7.49
N LEU A 827 -2.48 13.90 -8.22
CA LEU A 827 -2.26 12.48 -8.45
C LEU A 827 -1.23 11.97 -7.45
N LEU A 828 -1.54 10.89 -6.76
CA LEU A 828 -0.69 10.15 -5.84
C LEU A 828 -0.56 8.72 -6.40
N SER A 829 0.57 8.38 -7.02
CA SER A 829 0.60 7.17 -7.83
C SER A 829 1.93 6.45 -7.91
N TYR A 830 1.85 5.13 -8.12
CA TYR A 830 2.93 4.25 -8.53
C TYR A 830 2.89 4.07 -10.05
N LEU A 831 3.76 4.79 -10.77
CA LEU A 831 3.76 4.86 -12.23
C LEU A 831 4.76 3.93 -12.90
N VAL A 832 5.82 3.44 -12.23
CA VAL A 832 6.83 2.53 -12.83
C VAL A 832 7.33 3.06 -14.18
N THR A 833 7.87 4.27 -14.18
CA THR A 833 8.42 4.91 -15.38
C THR A 833 9.51 5.87 -14.98
N ASP A 834 10.50 6.06 -15.86
CA ASP A 834 11.48 7.14 -15.71
C ASP A 834 10.83 8.51 -15.99
N PRO A 835 11.27 9.57 -15.29
CA PRO A 835 10.90 10.95 -15.63
C PRO A 835 11.29 11.29 -17.07
N HIS A 836 10.44 12.06 -17.75
CA HIS A 836 10.64 12.55 -19.12
C HIS A 836 10.67 11.48 -20.23
N LYS A 837 10.44 10.20 -19.91
CA LYS A 837 10.47 9.10 -20.89
C LYS A 837 9.11 8.40 -21.00
N GLY A 838 8.80 7.91 -22.21
CA GLY A 838 7.67 7.03 -22.45
C GLY A 838 6.34 7.57 -21.90
N ASN A 839 5.67 6.74 -21.08
CA ASN A 839 4.35 7.02 -20.51
C ASN A 839 4.32 8.24 -19.59
N TYR A 840 5.44 8.65 -18.99
CA TYR A 840 5.54 9.89 -18.20
C TYR A 840 4.96 11.10 -18.97
N ASN A 841 5.30 11.21 -20.26
CA ASN A 841 4.88 12.33 -21.10
C ASN A 841 3.38 12.32 -21.43
N THR A 842 2.68 11.23 -21.13
CA THR A 842 1.22 11.16 -21.22
C THR A 842 0.59 11.72 -19.94
N TYR A 843 1.12 11.34 -18.77
CA TYR A 843 0.67 11.83 -17.47
C TYR A 843 0.93 13.32 -17.29
N VAL A 844 2.12 13.80 -17.68
CA VAL A 844 2.52 15.21 -17.64
C VAL A 844 2.44 15.78 -19.05
N SER A 845 1.25 16.23 -19.44
CA SER A 845 0.97 16.69 -20.81
C SER A 845 0.04 17.90 -20.83
N GLU A 846 -0.05 18.55 -22.00
CA GLU A 846 -1.05 19.61 -22.22
C GLU A 846 -2.48 19.09 -22.06
N TYR A 847 -2.72 17.81 -22.40
CA TYR A 847 -4.03 17.17 -22.27
C TYR A 847 -4.46 17.03 -20.81
N THR A 848 -3.59 16.50 -19.95
CA THR A 848 -3.90 16.32 -18.51
C THR A 848 -3.77 17.62 -17.72
N ARG A 849 -2.98 18.58 -18.22
CA ARG A 849 -2.61 19.85 -17.57
C ARG A 849 -1.86 19.66 -16.24
N MET A 850 -1.36 18.45 -15.99
CA MET A 850 -0.67 18.11 -14.76
C MET A 850 0.77 18.61 -14.78
N LEU A 851 1.26 19.04 -13.62
CA LEU A 851 2.63 19.40 -13.36
C LEU A 851 3.25 18.36 -12.45
N ASP A 852 4.53 18.06 -12.67
CA ASP A 852 5.31 17.23 -11.76
C ASP A 852 5.67 18.01 -10.47
N ILE A 853 5.57 17.35 -9.31
CA ILE A 853 6.01 17.90 -8.02
C ILE A 853 7.48 18.36 -8.04
N ASP A 854 8.34 17.73 -8.84
CA ASP A 854 9.71 18.20 -9.12
C ASP A 854 10.30 17.54 -10.38
N PRO A 855 10.23 18.17 -11.56
CA PRO A 855 10.77 17.58 -12.79
C PRO A 855 12.30 17.47 -12.81
N THR A 856 13.00 18.01 -11.80
CA THR A 856 14.46 17.90 -11.64
C THR A 856 14.87 16.78 -10.68
N ASP A 857 13.92 15.97 -10.23
CA ASP A 857 14.18 14.69 -9.57
C ASP A 857 14.09 13.57 -10.62
N ASP A 858 15.26 13.19 -11.13
CA ASP A 858 15.51 12.19 -12.16
C ASP A 858 15.75 10.77 -11.59
N ASP A 859 15.86 10.64 -10.27
CA ASP A 859 16.07 9.37 -9.54
C ASP A 859 14.74 8.78 -9.01
N ARG A 860 13.65 9.01 -9.76
CA ARG A 860 12.32 8.45 -9.47
C ARG A 860 12.01 7.36 -10.46
N TRP A 861 11.35 6.31 -9.98
CA TRP A 861 10.95 5.18 -10.79
C TRP A 861 9.52 4.75 -10.46
N CYS A 862 9.29 4.42 -9.19
CA CYS A 862 8.02 3.92 -8.68
C CYS A 862 7.00 5.04 -8.46
N GLU A 863 7.25 5.90 -7.47
CA GLU A 863 6.23 6.79 -6.91
C GLU A 863 6.30 8.22 -7.49
N TYR A 864 5.13 8.82 -7.67
CA TYR A 864 4.95 10.15 -8.23
C TYR A 864 3.84 10.93 -7.52
N ILE A 865 4.11 12.22 -7.31
CA ILE A 865 3.10 13.22 -7.01
C ILE A 865 3.01 14.16 -8.21
N LEU A 866 1.85 14.22 -8.85
CA LEU A 866 1.55 15.23 -9.86
C LEU A 866 0.45 16.15 -9.33
N TYR A 867 0.42 17.41 -9.79
CA TYR A 867 -0.57 18.37 -9.32
C TYR A 867 -0.97 19.39 -10.38
N ARG A 868 -2.14 20.02 -10.23
CA ARG A 868 -2.53 21.22 -10.97
C ARG A 868 -3.52 22.06 -10.17
N GLY A 869 -3.62 23.34 -10.52
CA GLY A 869 -4.59 24.26 -9.89
C GLY A 869 -4.32 24.54 -8.40
N LEU A 870 -3.16 24.13 -7.89
CA LEU A 870 -2.74 24.30 -6.50
C LEU A 870 -1.37 24.97 -6.42
N LYS A 871 -1.10 25.66 -5.32
CA LYS A 871 0.20 26.28 -5.08
C LYS A 871 1.12 25.33 -4.30
N ARG A 872 2.04 24.68 -5.01
CA ARG A 872 3.11 23.85 -4.42
C ARG A 872 4.08 24.71 -3.59
N THR A 873 4.37 24.29 -2.36
CA THR A 873 5.30 24.98 -1.45
C THR A 873 6.52 24.14 -1.10
N GLY A 874 6.41 22.81 -1.10
CA GLY A 874 7.53 21.94 -0.76
C GLY A 874 7.38 20.51 -1.28
N TYR A 875 8.52 19.82 -1.33
CA TYR A 875 8.66 18.42 -1.72
C TYR A 875 9.76 17.74 -0.90
N ALA A 876 9.52 16.50 -0.46
CA ALA A 876 10.48 15.68 0.28
C ALA A 876 10.33 14.20 -0.07
N ARG A 877 11.45 13.47 0.03
CA ARG A 877 11.52 12.00 -0.06
C ARG A 877 12.07 11.45 1.25
N VAL A 878 11.34 10.55 1.88
CA VAL A 878 11.65 10.01 3.21
C VAL A 878 11.95 8.54 3.08
N SER A 879 13.06 8.09 3.67
CA SER A 879 13.51 6.71 3.54
C SER A 879 12.47 5.73 4.10
N ARG A 880 12.46 4.55 3.51
CA ARG A 880 11.60 3.42 3.85
C ARG A 880 11.74 2.86 5.27
N GLY A 881 12.87 3.16 5.94
CA GLY A 881 13.23 2.54 7.22
C GLY A 881 13.32 1.02 7.09
N THR A 882 12.75 0.31 8.05
CA THR A 882 12.61 -1.16 8.03
C THR A 882 11.24 -1.64 7.54
N ILE A 883 10.31 -0.72 7.25
CA ILE A 883 8.89 -1.03 7.02
C ILE A 883 8.65 -1.60 5.62
N THR A 884 9.22 -0.99 4.59
CA THR A 884 9.02 -1.43 3.19
C THR A 884 10.33 -1.34 2.41
N ASP A 885 10.31 -1.71 1.14
CA ASP A 885 11.40 -1.44 0.19
C ASP A 885 11.23 -0.07 -0.54
N THR A 886 10.07 0.56 -0.40
CA THR A 886 9.68 1.84 -1.00
C THR A 886 9.80 3.03 -0.04
N GLU A 887 10.31 4.13 -0.54
CA GLU A 887 10.28 5.41 0.16
C GLU A 887 8.86 6.00 0.28
N ILE A 888 8.75 7.09 1.04
CA ILE A 888 7.55 7.93 1.06
C ILE A 888 7.86 9.21 0.31
N GLN A 889 7.06 9.56 -0.70
CA GLN A 889 7.09 10.89 -1.30
C GLN A 889 6.04 11.80 -0.67
N VAL A 890 6.44 13.05 -0.41
CA VAL A 890 5.58 14.03 0.28
C VAL A 890 5.61 15.39 -0.41
N GLY A 891 4.43 15.92 -0.73
CA GLY A 891 4.23 17.26 -1.27
C GLY A 891 3.42 18.15 -0.32
N LYS A 892 3.74 19.46 -0.29
CA LYS A 892 2.96 20.48 0.45
C LYS A 892 2.31 21.46 -0.51
N PHE A 893 1.03 21.75 -0.29
CA PHE A 893 0.20 22.57 -1.17
C PHE A 893 -0.67 23.55 -0.39
N ILE A 894 -0.91 24.73 -0.96
CA ILE A 894 -1.86 25.71 -0.45
C ILE A 894 -3.07 25.76 -1.37
N VAL A 895 -4.25 25.77 -0.74
CA VAL A 895 -5.55 25.81 -1.41
C VAL A 895 -6.05 27.25 -1.52
N GLY A 896 -6.55 27.61 -2.71
CA GLY A 896 -7.15 28.91 -2.97
C GLY A 896 -6.17 30.05 -3.26
N GLU A 897 -4.86 29.78 -3.33
CA GLU A 897 -3.86 30.73 -3.82
C GLU A 897 -3.49 30.44 -5.29
N GLU A 898 -2.98 31.45 -6.00
CA GLU A 898 -2.54 31.33 -7.40
C GLU A 898 -1.50 30.21 -7.59
N PRO A 899 -1.72 29.26 -8.52
CA PRO A 899 -0.79 28.15 -8.75
C PRO A 899 0.59 28.62 -9.18
N ASN A 900 1.63 28.11 -8.52
CA ASN A 900 3.00 28.37 -8.94
C ASN A 900 3.46 27.33 -9.99
N LYS A 901 3.69 27.79 -11.23
CA LYS A 901 4.27 26.99 -12.33
C LYS A 901 5.81 26.97 -12.33
N SER A 902 6.45 27.77 -11.48
CA SER A 902 7.91 27.90 -11.43
C SER A 902 8.55 26.79 -10.59
N ASN A 903 9.61 26.18 -11.13
CA ASN A 903 10.49 25.25 -10.42
C ASN A 903 11.63 25.96 -9.66
N ARG A 904 11.56 27.29 -9.49
CA ARG A 904 12.55 28.04 -8.72
C ARG A 904 12.51 27.64 -7.25
N ARG A 905 13.65 27.12 -6.77
CA ARG A 905 13.82 26.73 -5.38
C ARG A 905 14.18 27.92 -4.49
N ILE A 906 13.75 27.88 -3.23
CA ILE A 906 14.12 28.84 -2.18
C ILE A 906 14.79 28.13 -1.02
N ARG A 907 15.61 28.88 -0.26
CA ARG A 907 16.25 28.34 0.94
C ARG A 907 15.22 28.23 2.06
N GLU A 908 15.25 27.15 2.82
CA GLU A 908 14.34 26.87 3.95
C GLU A 908 14.20 28.03 4.95
N ARG A 909 15.28 28.77 5.21
CA ARG A 909 15.24 29.97 6.09
C ARG A 909 14.26 31.06 5.63
N LYS A 910 13.92 31.09 4.33
CA LYS A 910 12.93 32.00 3.75
C LYS A 910 11.50 31.44 3.79
N VAL A 911 11.33 30.20 4.22
CA VAL A 911 10.03 29.52 4.29
C VAL A 911 9.44 29.73 5.70
N PRO A 912 8.17 30.14 5.83
CA PRO A 912 7.47 30.22 7.12
C PRO A 912 7.47 28.89 7.87
N GLN A 913 7.47 28.91 9.21
CA GLN A 913 7.64 27.70 10.02
C GLN A 913 6.55 26.64 9.75
N ALA A 914 5.28 27.04 9.64
CA ALA A 914 4.19 26.10 9.37
C ALA A 914 4.25 25.46 7.96
N ARG A 915 4.97 26.08 7.01
CA ARG A 915 5.19 25.53 5.66
C ARG A 915 6.43 24.64 5.56
N ARG A 916 7.22 24.51 6.64
CA ARG A 916 8.40 23.64 6.66
C ARG A 916 7.99 22.19 6.91
N PHE A 917 8.78 21.25 6.40
CA PHE A 917 8.68 19.87 6.81
C PHE A 917 9.34 19.65 8.18
N PRO A 918 8.93 18.59 8.92
CA PRO A 918 9.44 18.29 10.25
C PRO A 918 10.98 18.11 10.29
N SER A 919 11.65 18.83 11.19
CA SER A 919 13.13 18.78 11.27
C SER A 919 13.68 17.44 11.76
N MET A 920 12.86 16.59 12.38
CA MET A 920 13.26 15.32 12.97
C MET A 920 13.80 14.30 11.95
N PHE A 921 13.38 14.38 10.69
CA PHE A 921 13.85 13.50 9.61
C PHE A 921 15.20 13.93 9.01
N LYS A 922 15.82 15.02 9.50
CA LYS A 922 17.16 15.43 9.03
C LYS A 922 18.27 14.56 9.64
N GLY A 923 19.40 14.44 8.94
CA GLY A 923 20.56 13.70 9.43
C GLY A 923 20.29 12.20 9.51
N LYS A 924 20.37 11.62 10.72
CA LYS A 924 20.07 10.20 10.94
C LYS A 924 18.56 9.89 10.99
N GLY A 925 17.72 10.92 11.06
CA GLY A 925 16.28 10.76 11.14
C GLY A 925 15.78 10.12 12.43
N VAL A 926 14.59 9.52 12.36
CA VAL A 926 13.90 8.86 13.48
C VAL A 926 13.42 7.49 13.02
N ARG A 927 13.74 6.44 13.79
CA ARG A 927 13.41 5.04 13.44
C ARG A 927 13.84 4.66 12.02
N GLU A 928 15.04 5.11 11.62
CA GLU A 928 15.61 4.88 10.28
C GLU A 928 14.87 5.56 9.11
N HIS A 929 13.87 6.39 9.41
CA HIS A 929 13.25 7.31 8.46
C HIS A 929 13.99 8.65 8.47
N PHE A 930 14.58 9.03 7.35
CA PHE A 930 15.29 10.29 7.16
C PHE A 930 15.05 10.84 5.75
N TYR A 931 15.31 12.13 5.54
CA TYR A 931 15.29 12.71 4.19
C TYR A 931 16.44 12.12 3.37
N HIS A 932 16.07 11.40 2.31
CA HIS A 932 17.01 10.69 1.46
C HIS A 932 16.81 11.09 -0.01
N VAL A 933 17.76 10.72 -0.87
CA VAL A 933 18.03 11.30 -2.20
C VAL A 933 18.46 12.77 -2.13
N PHE A 934 17.76 13.59 -1.35
CA PHE A 934 18.17 14.97 -1.01
C PHE A 934 18.35 15.10 0.51
N PRO A 935 19.47 15.68 1.00
CA PRO A 935 19.74 15.78 2.44
C PRO A 935 18.78 16.73 3.18
N ASN A 936 18.02 17.55 2.43
CA ASN A 936 17.02 18.46 2.97
C ASN A 936 15.82 18.55 2.00
N PRO A 937 14.60 18.80 2.52
CA PRO A 937 13.43 19.07 1.69
C PRO A 937 13.65 20.23 0.72
N ARG A 938 13.02 20.13 -0.45
CA ARG A 938 13.03 21.18 -1.47
C ARG A 938 11.82 22.09 -1.24
N TYR A 939 12.04 23.40 -1.30
CA TYR A 939 11.01 24.42 -1.16
C TYR A 939 10.97 25.31 -2.39
N TYR A 940 9.77 25.75 -2.78
CA TYR A 940 9.54 26.49 -4.01
C TYR A 940 9.10 27.93 -3.75
N ASP A 941 9.32 28.78 -4.75
CA ASP A 941 8.98 30.21 -4.70
C ASP A 941 7.53 30.42 -4.22
N LEU A 942 7.38 31.16 -3.13
CA LEU A 942 6.08 31.42 -2.50
C LEU A 942 5.35 32.60 -3.17
N GLY A 943 5.93 33.25 -4.17
CA GLY A 943 5.36 34.47 -4.75
C GLY A 943 5.23 35.58 -3.72
N TYR A 944 4.15 36.36 -3.78
CA TYR A 944 3.76 37.29 -2.71
C TYR A 944 2.30 37.01 -2.31
N PRO A 945 1.88 37.36 -1.09
CA PRO A 945 0.50 37.15 -0.64
C PRO A 945 -0.51 37.85 -1.57
N THR A 946 -1.57 37.13 -1.96
CA THR A 946 -2.60 37.62 -2.91
C THR A 946 -3.95 37.93 -2.24
N THR A 947 -4.03 37.82 -0.91
CA THR A 947 -5.21 38.17 -0.11
C THR A 947 -4.94 39.38 0.76
N CYS A 948 -5.90 40.29 0.91
CA CYS A 948 -5.75 41.45 1.79
C CYS A 948 -5.79 41.06 3.27
N ALA A 949 -5.40 41.99 4.16
CA ALA A 949 -5.39 41.75 5.60
C ALA A 949 -6.77 41.31 6.13
N PRO A 950 -6.84 40.38 7.10
CA PRO A 950 -8.08 39.98 7.75
C PRO A 950 -8.85 41.20 8.29
N GLY A 951 -10.17 41.28 8.05
CA GLY A 951 -11.00 42.42 8.43
C GLY A 951 -11.05 43.57 7.41
N SER A 952 -10.45 43.41 6.22
CA SER A 952 -10.61 44.35 5.11
C SER A 952 -12.08 44.46 4.65
N ASN A 953 -12.48 45.65 4.19
CA ASN A 953 -13.80 45.92 3.63
C ASN A 953 -14.16 44.91 2.52
N THR A 954 -15.46 44.70 2.28
CA THR A 954 -15.91 43.77 1.24
C THR A 954 -15.54 44.27 -0.16
N GLY A 955 -15.32 43.35 -1.11
CA GLY A 955 -14.95 43.64 -2.49
C GLY A 955 -13.44 43.62 -2.78
N TYR A 956 -12.62 43.18 -1.83
CA TYR A 956 -11.18 43.00 -1.96
C TYR A 956 -10.80 41.50 -2.01
N PRO A 957 -9.65 41.13 -2.58
CA PRO A 957 -9.17 39.74 -2.58
C PRO A 957 -9.18 39.13 -1.17
N GLY A 958 -9.89 38.02 -1.00
CA GLY A 958 -10.08 37.33 0.28
C GLY A 958 -11.29 37.80 1.12
N SER A 959 -11.99 38.88 0.74
CA SER A 959 -13.15 39.45 1.45
C SER A 959 -14.29 39.77 0.46
N LEU A 960 -14.91 38.74 -0.15
CA LEU A 960 -15.99 38.88 -1.14
C LEU A 960 -17.31 38.30 -0.62
N THR A 961 -18.42 38.99 -0.88
CA THR A 961 -19.77 38.43 -0.71
C THR A 961 -20.09 37.42 -1.82
N GLY A 962 -21.10 36.57 -1.62
CA GLY A 962 -21.54 35.61 -2.64
C GLY A 962 -21.87 36.27 -3.99
N GLU A 963 -22.54 37.42 -3.97
CA GLU A 963 -22.86 38.20 -5.18
C GLU A 963 -21.59 38.76 -5.86
N GLN A 964 -20.64 39.26 -5.08
CA GLN A 964 -19.39 39.80 -5.63
C GLN A 964 -18.53 38.71 -6.28
N LYS A 965 -18.50 37.49 -5.72
CA LYS A 965 -17.85 36.33 -6.34
C LYS A 965 -18.47 35.99 -7.70
N GLN A 966 -19.80 35.98 -7.80
CA GLN A 966 -20.48 35.71 -9.06
C GLN A 966 -20.14 36.78 -10.13
N LYS A 967 -20.13 38.06 -9.76
CA LYS A 967 -19.77 39.15 -10.67
C LYS A 967 -18.30 39.11 -11.12
N LEU A 968 -17.40 38.69 -10.24
CA LEU A 968 -15.98 38.47 -10.59
C LEU A 968 -15.84 37.38 -11.65
N GLU A 969 -16.47 36.22 -11.44
CA GLU A 969 -16.42 35.13 -12.41
C GLU A 969 -17.13 35.49 -13.72
N GLN A 970 -18.24 36.22 -13.67
CA GLN A 970 -18.90 36.73 -14.87
C GLN A 970 -17.97 37.63 -15.69
N LEU A 971 -17.30 38.60 -15.06
CA LEU A 971 -16.35 39.48 -15.76
C LEU A 971 -15.18 38.67 -16.36
N ARG A 972 -14.63 37.71 -15.60
CA ARG A 972 -13.53 36.84 -16.04
C ARG A 972 -13.95 36.03 -17.27
N SER A 973 -15.15 35.45 -17.24
CA SER A 973 -15.72 34.65 -18.35
C SER A 973 -15.96 35.50 -19.60
N ASP A 974 -16.55 36.70 -19.45
CA ASP A 974 -16.80 37.62 -20.55
C ASP A 974 -15.50 38.01 -21.27
N LEU A 975 -14.44 38.32 -20.50
CA LEU A 975 -13.14 38.72 -21.06
C LEU A 975 -12.41 37.55 -21.75
N LYS A 976 -12.45 36.34 -21.18
CA LYS A 976 -11.91 35.14 -21.82
C LYS A 976 -12.60 34.84 -23.16
N THR A 977 -13.92 35.01 -23.21
CA THR A 977 -14.69 34.80 -24.45
C THR A 977 -14.29 35.78 -25.56
N LEU A 978 -13.82 36.98 -25.18
CA LEU A 978 -13.28 37.98 -26.11
C LEU A 978 -11.81 37.75 -26.49
N GLY A 979 -11.18 36.67 -25.99
CA GLY A 979 -9.80 36.31 -26.32
C GLY A 979 -8.72 36.97 -25.44
N TYR A 980 -9.09 37.55 -24.29
CA TYR A 980 -8.10 38.07 -23.34
C TYR A 980 -7.57 36.94 -22.45
N GLU A 981 -6.24 36.86 -22.30
CA GLU A 981 -5.56 35.87 -21.46
C GLU A 981 -4.64 36.48 -20.39
N GLU A 982 -4.16 37.72 -20.58
CA GLU A 982 -3.31 38.45 -19.63
C GLU A 982 -4.16 39.33 -18.67
N ASN A 983 -3.62 39.64 -17.47
CA ASN A 983 -4.23 40.57 -16.48
C ASN A 983 -5.62 40.16 -15.95
N LEU A 984 -5.93 38.87 -15.92
CA LEU A 984 -7.21 38.31 -15.43
C LEU A 984 -7.15 37.76 -14.00
N ASP A 985 -6.14 38.16 -13.23
CA ASP A 985 -6.01 37.83 -11.80
C ASP A 985 -7.05 38.58 -10.95
N ASP A 986 -7.42 37.99 -9.81
CA ASP A 986 -8.46 38.52 -8.93
C ASP A 986 -8.19 39.95 -8.49
N ALA A 987 -6.94 40.26 -8.12
CA ALA A 987 -6.53 41.59 -7.69
C ALA A 987 -6.72 42.63 -8.81
N THR A 988 -6.42 42.27 -10.05
CA THR A 988 -6.68 43.15 -11.20
C THR A 988 -8.18 43.32 -11.47
N LEU A 989 -8.93 42.24 -11.65
CA LEU A 989 -10.34 42.31 -12.01
C LEU A 989 -11.18 43.02 -10.93
N LEU A 990 -10.89 42.77 -9.66
CA LEU A 990 -11.59 43.43 -8.55
C LEU A 990 -11.31 44.94 -8.50
N ARG A 991 -10.13 45.43 -8.92
CA ARG A 991 -9.89 46.88 -9.05
C ARG A 991 -10.81 47.52 -10.09
N PHE A 992 -11.00 46.88 -11.25
CA PHE A 992 -11.94 47.37 -12.27
C PHE A 992 -13.40 47.31 -11.81
N LEU A 993 -13.80 46.22 -11.13
CA LEU A 993 -15.14 46.10 -10.56
C LEU A 993 -15.39 47.17 -9.49
N ARG A 994 -14.47 47.37 -8.54
CA ARG A 994 -14.59 48.41 -7.51
C ARG A 994 -14.69 49.81 -8.13
N ALA A 995 -13.86 50.12 -9.12
CA ALA A 995 -13.88 51.40 -9.83
C ALA A 995 -15.20 51.67 -10.58
N ARG A 996 -16.03 50.64 -10.81
CA ARG A 996 -17.35 50.74 -11.44
C ARG A 996 -18.47 50.23 -10.54
N LYS A 997 -18.27 50.22 -9.22
CA LYS A 997 -19.27 49.83 -8.21
C LYS A 997 -19.89 48.44 -8.48
N PHE A 998 -19.07 47.49 -8.91
CA PHE A 998 -19.44 46.13 -9.30
C PHE A 998 -20.48 46.04 -10.44
N ASP A 999 -20.48 47.01 -11.36
CA ASP A 999 -21.17 46.92 -12.65
C ASP A 999 -20.27 46.19 -13.67
N VAL A 1000 -20.62 44.94 -13.98
CA VAL A 1000 -19.79 44.05 -14.83
C VAL A 1000 -19.62 44.62 -16.23
N THR A 1001 -20.66 45.18 -16.84
CA THR A 1001 -20.60 45.74 -18.19
C THR A 1001 -19.65 46.94 -18.23
N LYS A 1002 -19.80 47.88 -17.29
CA LYS A 1002 -18.91 49.04 -17.24
C LYS A 1002 -17.47 48.68 -16.88
N ALA A 1003 -17.27 47.69 -16.02
CA ALA A 1003 -15.94 47.18 -15.68
C ALA A 1003 -15.27 46.53 -16.89
N LYS A 1004 -16.03 45.76 -17.68
CA LYS A 1004 -15.57 45.17 -18.95
C LYS A 1004 -15.17 46.23 -19.95
N ASP A 1005 -16.00 47.24 -20.18
CA ASP A 1005 -15.69 48.33 -21.11
C ASP A 1005 -14.42 49.10 -20.68
N MET A 1006 -14.26 49.34 -19.38
CA MET A 1006 -13.07 49.98 -18.82
C MET A 1006 -11.82 49.10 -18.99
N PHE A 1007 -11.92 47.79 -18.79
CA PHE A 1007 -10.82 46.84 -18.99
C PHE A 1007 -10.39 46.81 -20.46
N ILE A 1008 -11.34 46.68 -21.40
CA ILE A 1008 -11.06 46.69 -22.84
C ILE A 1008 -10.39 47.99 -23.27
N ALA A 1009 -10.88 49.13 -22.78
CA ALA A 1009 -10.28 50.42 -23.06
C ALA A 1009 -8.85 50.54 -22.49
N CYS A 1010 -8.61 49.96 -21.31
CA CYS A 1010 -7.27 49.90 -20.70
C CYS A 1010 -6.31 49.03 -21.52
N GLU A 1011 -6.70 47.81 -21.88
CA GLU A 1011 -5.86 46.92 -22.69
C GLU A 1011 -5.53 47.52 -24.07
N LYS A 1012 -6.51 48.18 -24.70
CA LYS A 1012 -6.27 48.93 -25.94
C LYS A 1012 -5.25 50.05 -25.72
N TRP A 1013 -5.42 50.86 -24.67
CA TRP A 1013 -4.47 51.92 -24.34
C TRP A 1013 -3.07 51.37 -24.01
N ARG A 1014 -2.96 50.26 -23.27
CA ARG A 1014 -1.68 49.62 -22.93
C ARG A 1014 -0.93 49.21 -24.19
N LYS A 1015 -1.64 48.69 -25.19
CA LYS A 1015 -1.08 48.35 -26.51
C LYS A 1015 -0.66 49.60 -27.28
N ASP A 1016 -1.53 50.58 -27.40
CA ASP A 1016 -1.28 51.81 -28.18
C ASP A 1016 -0.15 52.67 -27.57
N PHE A 1017 -0.03 52.71 -26.24
CA PHE A 1017 1.01 53.46 -25.52
C PHE A 1017 2.33 52.67 -25.39
N GLY A 1018 2.35 51.37 -25.68
CA GLY A 1018 3.55 50.52 -25.58
C GLY A 1018 3.96 50.19 -24.15
N VAL A 1019 2.99 49.97 -23.24
CA VAL A 1019 3.25 49.79 -21.81
C VAL A 1019 4.04 48.51 -21.51
N LYS A 1020 3.81 47.42 -22.26
CA LYS A 1020 4.46 46.11 -22.04
C LYS A 1020 5.98 46.21 -22.03
N ASP A 1021 6.53 47.05 -22.90
CA ASP A 1021 7.98 47.19 -23.07
C ASP A 1021 8.54 48.43 -22.36
N ILE A 1022 7.71 49.23 -21.69
CA ILE A 1022 8.13 50.55 -21.17
C ILE A 1022 9.23 50.43 -20.13
N VAL A 1023 9.15 49.45 -19.22
CA VAL A 1023 10.14 49.27 -18.14
C VAL A 1023 11.52 48.91 -18.70
N GLN A 1024 11.56 48.22 -19.83
CA GLN A 1024 12.78 47.75 -20.47
C GLN A 1024 13.34 48.77 -21.48
N ASN A 1025 12.47 49.45 -22.24
CA ASN A 1025 12.86 50.24 -23.42
C ASN A 1025 12.78 51.75 -23.23
N PHE A 1026 12.08 52.26 -22.20
CA PHE A 1026 12.07 53.69 -21.91
C PHE A 1026 13.20 54.07 -20.97
N HIS A 1027 14.09 54.96 -21.42
CA HIS A 1027 15.22 55.46 -20.64
C HIS A 1027 15.04 56.95 -20.35
N TYR A 1028 14.80 57.28 -19.08
CA TYR A 1028 14.64 58.65 -18.63
C TYR A 1028 15.96 59.23 -18.10
N VAL A 1029 16.93 59.34 -19.02
CA VAL A 1029 18.31 59.74 -18.72
C VAL A 1029 18.42 61.12 -18.08
N GLU A 1030 17.46 62.00 -18.35
CA GLU A 1030 17.37 63.36 -17.82
C GLU A 1030 16.70 63.44 -16.43
N LYS A 1031 16.32 62.31 -15.80
CA LYS A 1031 15.61 62.29 -14.51
C LYS A 1031 16.28 63.15 -13.44
N LEU A 1032 17.61 63.10 -13.32
CA LEU A 1032 18.35 63.86 -12.30
C LEU A 1032 18.21 65.38 -12.49
N ALA A 1033 18.29 65.86 -13.73
CA ALA A 1033 18.11 67.28 -14.04
C ALA A 1033 16.64 67.72 -13.86
N VAL A 1034 15.69 66.86 -14.21
CA VAL A 1034 14.26 67.13 -14.00
C VAL A 1034 13.91 67.18 -12.50
N SER A 1035 14.51 66.32 -11.67
CA SER A 1035 14.28 66.29 -10.21
C SER A 1035 14.69 67.55 -9.47
N GLU A 1036 15.52 68.42 -10.05
CA GLU A 1036 15.84 69.74 -9.47
C GLU A 1036 14.60 70.66 -9.46
N TYR A 1037 13.82 70.61 -10.53
CA TYR A 1037 12.60 71.40 -10.70
C TYR A 1037 11.34 70.65 -10.26
N TYR A 1038 11.31 69.33 -10.36
CA TYR A 1038 10.15 68.52 -9.96
C TYR A 1038 10.55 67.23 -9.24
N PRO A 1039 10.83 67.31 -7.93
CA PRO A 1039 11.16 66.12 -7.14
C PRO A 1039 9.98 65.15 -7.07
N GLN A 1040 10.20 63.93 -7.55
CA GLN A 1040 9.25 62.82 -7.58
C GLN A 1040 10.00 61.52 -7.25
N TYR A 1041 9.66 60.87 -6.14
CA TYR A 1041 10.37 59.67 -5.69
C TYR A 1041 9.53 58.83 -4.73
N TYR A 1042 9.80 57.52 -4.71
CA TYR A 1042 9.32 56.63 -3.66
C TYR A 1042 10.31 56.61 -2.49
N HIS A 1043 9.78 56.44 -1.28
CA HIS A 1043 10.58 56.37 -0.07
C HIS A 1043 9.88 55.55 1.03
N LYS A 1044 10.30 54.29 1.17
CA LYS A 1044 9.88 53.35 2.22
C LYS A 1044 8.37 53.11 2.21
N THR A 1045 7.79 52.80 3.37
CA THR A 1045 6.38 52.40 3.50
C THR A 1045 5.66 53.11 4.64
N ASP A 1046 4.33 53.23 4.51
CA ASP A 1046 3.45 53.62 5.61
C ASP A 1046 3.24 52.47 6.62
N LYS A 1047 2.44 52.70 7.66
CA LYS A 1047 2.14 51.69 8.71
C LYS A 1047 1.32 50.51 8.21
N ASP A 1048 0.63 50.66 7.07
CA ASP A 1048 -0.15 49.60 6.45
C ASP A 1048 0.66 48.85 5.36
N GLY A 1049 1.95 49.16 5.22
CA GLY A 1049 2.86 48.53 4.26
C GLY A 1049 2.85 49.13 2.86
N ARG A 1050 2.10 50.20 2.59
CA ARG A 1050 2.02 50.84 1.26
C ARG A 1050 3.30 51.59 0.93
N PRO A 1051 3.85 51.48 -0.30
CA PRO A 1051 4.92 52.34 -0.77
C PRO A 1051 4.53 53.82 -0.62
N VAL A 1052 5.40 54.64 -0.01
CA VAL A 1052 5.17 56.08 0.11
C VAL A 1052 5.76 56.79 -1.10
N TYR A 1053 4.93 57.48 -1.87
CA TYR A 1053 5.32 58.30 -3.01
C TYR A 1053 5.30 59.77 -2.60
N ILE A 1054 6.38 60.51 -2.87
CA ILE A 1054 6.54 61.91 -2.47
C ILE A 1054 6.77 62.77 -3.71
N GLU A 1055 6.00 63.85 -3.79
CA GLU A 1055 6.04 64.80 -4.90
C GLU A 1055 6.02 66.24 -4.38
N GLN A 1056 6.94 67.09 -4.85
CA GLN A 1056 7.06 68.49 -4.41
C GLN A 1056 6.59 69.44 -5.51
N LEU A 1057 5.27 69.57 -5.64
CA LEU A 1057 4.65 70.39 -6.69
C LEU A 1057 5.03 71.89 -6.57
N GLY A 1058 5.28 72.38 -5.36
CA GLY A 1058 5.66 73.79 -5.15
C GLY A 1058 6.99 74.22 -5.76
N LYS A 1059 7.86 73.27 -6.13
CA LYS A 1059 9.14 73.57 -6.81
C LYS A 1059 9.02 73.60 -8.34
N VAL A 1060 7.89 73.18 -8.89
CA VAL A 1060 7.72 72.99 -10.33
C VAL A 1060 7.96 74.28 -11.10
N ASN A 1061 8.88 74.19 -12.06
CA ASN A 1061 9.12 75.20 -13.07
C ASN A 1061 9.03 74.54 -14.47
N ILE A 1062 7.83 74.53 -15.03
CA ILE A 1062 7.56 73.91 -16.33
C ILE A 1062 8.41 74.52 -17.45
N THR A 1063 8.70 75.82 -17.40
CA THR A 1063 9.49 76.51 -18.43
C THR A 1063 10.91 75.97 -18.50
N GLU A 1064 11.57 75.75 -17.35
CA GLU A 1064 12.91 75.16 -17.33
C GLU A 1064 12.86 73.66 -17.65
N MET A 1065 11.84 72.95 -17.16
CA MET A 1065 11.68 71.52 -17.45
C MET A 1065 11.50 71.25 -18.95
N TYR A 1066 10.74 72.08 -19.68
CA TYR A 1066 10.57 71.92 -21.14
C TYR A 1066 11.82 72.22 -21.96
N LYS A 1067 12.88 72.76 -21.36
CA LYS A 1067 14.21 72.83 -21.99
C LYS A 1067 14.97 71.51 -21.88
N ILE A 1068 14.58 70.65 -20.94
CA ILE A 1068 15.30 69.41 -20.57
C ILE A 1068 14.53 68.16 -21.03
N THR A 1069 13.21 68.19 -20.92
CA THR A 1069 12.29 67.07 -21.20
C THR A 1069 11.06 67.56 -21.94
N SER A 1070 10.17 66.65 -22.34
CA SER A 1070 8.87 66.96 -22.93
C SER A 1070 7.73 66.40 -22.09
N MET A 1071 6.54 66.96 -22.27
CA MET A 1071 5.34 66.44 -21.60
C MET A 1071 5.12 64.95 -21.90
N GLU A 1072 5.32 64.50 -23.14
CA GLU A 1072 5.22 63.08 -23.52
C GLU A 1072 6.18 62.20 -22.71
N ARG A 1073 7.44 62.64 -22.56
CA ARG A 1073 8.45 61.89 -21.80
C ARG A 1073 8.16 61.88 -20.31
N MET A 1074 7.63 62.97 -19.76
CA MET A 1074 7.15 63.02 -18.37
C MET A 1074 5.99 62.04 -18.13
N LEU A 1075 5.03 61.96 -19.05
CA LEU A 1075 3.93 60.98 -18.97
C LEU A 1075 4.45 59.54 -19.11
N LYS A 1076 5.43 59.27 -19.99
CA LYS A 1076 6.10 57.96 -20.06
C LYS A 1076 6.82 57.62 -18.74
N ASN A 1077 7.48 58.58 -18.10
CA ASN A 1077 8.08 58.38 -16.78
C ASN A 1077 7.03 58.05 -15.70
N LEU A 1078 5.86 58.71 -15.71
CA LEU A 1078 4.76 58.39 -14.80
C LEU A 1078 4.27 56.95 -14.99
N VAL A 1079 4.02 56.55 -16.24
CA VAL A 1079 3.58 55.17 -16.57
C VAL A 1079 4.64 54.16 -16.17
N TRP A 1080 5.92 54.46 -16.43
CA TRP A 1080 7.05 53.64 -15.97
C TRP A 1080 7.07 53.47 -14.45
N GLU A 1081 6.84 54.54 -13.68
CA GLU A 1081 6.76 54.46 -12.21
C GLU A 1081 5.55 53.65 -11.73
N TYR A 1082 4.41 53.71 -12.43
CA TYR A 1082 3.25 52.88 -12.13
C TYR A 1082 3.49 51.40 -12.43
N GLU A 1083 4.15 51.08 -13.55
CA GLU A 1083 4.54 49.69 -13.84
C GLU A 1083 5.60 49.21 -12.84
N SER A 1084 6.56 50.04 -12.45
CA SER A 1084 7.56 49.69 -11.42
C SER A 1084 6.90 49.48 -10.05
N LEU A 1085 5.92 50.32 -9.70
CA LEU A 1085 5.07 50.14 -8.52
C LEU A 1085 4.35 48.77 -8.58
N ALA A 1086 3.68 48.48 -9.68
CA ALA A 1086 2.88 47.26 -9.84
C ALA A 1086 3.72 45.98 -9.86
N ASN A 1087 4.85 46.00 -10.57
CA ASN A 1087 5.63 44.80 -10.86
C ASN A 1087 6.71 44.51 -9.84
N HIS A 1088 7.20 45.51 -9.10
CA HIS A 1088 8.31 45.34 -8.14
C HIS A 1088 7.97 45.80 -6.72
N ARG A 1089 7.47 47.04 -6.56
CA ARG A 1089 7.29 47.62 -5.23
C ARG A 1089 6.15 46.98 -4.43
N LEU A 1090 4.97 46.81 -5.05
CA LEU A 1090 3.82 46.20 -4.40
C LEU A 1090 4.04 44.71 -4.04
N PRO A 1091 4.64 43.87 -4.91
CA PRO A 1091 5.03 42.51 -4.54
C PRO A 1091 5.95 42.45 -3.32
N ALA A 1092 7.02 43.25 -3.29
CA ALA A 1092 7.96 43.28 -2.19
C ALA A 1092 7.31 43.77 -0.88
N CYS A 1093 6.49 44.82 -0.97
CA CYS A 1093 5.70 45.31 0.17
C CYS A 1093 4.72 44.24 0.69
N SER A 1094 4.06 43.50 -0.21
CA SER A 1094 3.14 42.43 0.17
C SER A 1094 3.85 41.31 0.93
N ARG A 1095 5.05 40.91 0.49
CA ARG A 1095 5.87 39.92 1.21
C ARG A 1095 6.28 40.41 2.60
N LYS A 1096 6.64 41.69 2.72
CA LYS A 1096 7.02 42.29 4.01
C LYS A 1096 5.83 42.43 4.97
N ALA A 1097 4.66 42.80 4.44
CA ALA A 1097 3.44 43.00 5.23
C ALA A 1097 2.76 41.68 5.62
N GLY A 1098 3.00 40.59 4.88
CA GLY A 1098 2.37 39.29 5.10
C GLY A 1098 0.96 39.18 4.51
N HIS A 1099 0.48 40.22 3.81
CA HIS A 1099 -0.78 40.25 3.09
C HIS A 1099 -0.64 41.12 1.82
N LEU A 1100 -1.60 41.04 0.91
CA LEU A 1100 -1.60 41.79 -0.34
C LEU A 1100 -1.64 43.30 -0.08
N ILE A 1101 -0.72 44.02 -0.74
CA ILE A 1101 -0.68 45.48 -0.83
C ILE A 1101 -0.97 45.87 -2.29
N GLU A 1102 -2.13 46.47 -2.54
CA GLU A 1102 -2.55 46.87 -3.90
C GLU A 1102 -2.30 48.35 -4.22
N THR A 1103 -1.99 49.16 -3.19
CA THR A 1103 -2.09 50.64 -3.23
C THR A 1103 -0.82 51.34 -2.72
N SER A 1104 -0.64 52.60 -3.11
CA SER A 1104 0.40 53.50 -2.59
C SER A 1104 -0.17 54.56 -1.63
N CYS A 1105 0.71 55.17 -0.85
CA CYS A 1105 0.46 56.34 -0.01
C CYS A 1105 1.17 57.56 -0.62
N THR A 1106 0.44 58.53 -1.17
CA THR A 1106 1.03 59.69 -1.84
C THR A 1106 1.08 60.90 -0.90
N ILE A 1107 2.20 61.62 -0.90
CA ILE A 1107 2.39 62.92 -0.24
C ILE A 1107 2.72 63.95 -1.31
N MET A 1108 1.87 64.95 -1.46
CA MET A 1108 2.06 66.08 -2.35
C MET A 1108 2.33 67.35 -1.53
N ASP A 1109 3.55 67.87 -1.63
CA ASP A 1109 3.95 69.11 -0.96
C ASP A 1109 3.65 70.33 -1.84
N LEU A 1110 2.72 71.16 -1.38
CA LEU A 1110 2.25 72.37 -2.06
C LEU A 1110 2.96 73.64 -1.59
N LYS A 1111 4.04 73.52 -0.80
CA LYS A 1111 4.79 74.67 -0.29
C LYS A 1111 5.37 75.49 -1.44
N GLY A 1112 4.87 76.71 -1.61
CA GLY A 1112 5.31 77.63 -2.67
C GLY A 1112 4.37 77.68 -3.89
N VAL A 1113 3.31 76.87 -3.95
CA VAL A 1113 2.32 76.90 -5.03
C VAL A 1113 1.50 78.19 -4.98
N GLY A 1114 1.66 79.07 -5.98
CA GLY A 1114 0.79 80.24 -6.21
C GLY A 1114 -0.34 79.96 -7.21
N LEU A 1115 -1.38 80.80 -7.25
CA LEU A 1115 -2.51 80.67 -8.21
C LEU A 1115 -2.05 80.63 -9.68
N GLY A 1116 -0.94 81.29 -10.03
CA GLY A 1116 -0.37 81.30 -11.38
C GLY A 1116 0.38 80.03 -11.80
N GLN A 1117 0.89 79.23 -10.85
CA GLN A 1117 1.53 77.93 -11.16
C GLN A 1117 0.48 76.85 -11.46
N ILE A 1118 -0.70 76.93 -10.84
CA ILE A 1118 -1.78 75.95 -11.03
C ILE A 1118 -2.25 75.92 -12.48
N SER A 1119 -2.38 77.08 -13.14
CA SER A 1119 -2.78 77.16 -14.54
C SER A 1119 -1.71 76.60 -15.50
N GLN A 1120 -0.43 76.73 -15.15
CA GLN A 1120 0.69 76.21 -15.95
C GLN A 1120 0.76 74.68 -15.90
N VAL A 1121 0.52 74.07 -14.73
CA VAL A 1121 0.58 72.61 -14.54
C VAL A 1121 -0.74 71.91 -14.87
N TYR A 1122 -1.84 72.65 -15.06
CA TYR A 1122 -3.19 72.09 -15.22
C TYR A 1122 -3.28 71.03 -16.31
N HIS A 1123 -2.66 71.26 -17.47
CA HIS A 1123 -2.69 70.31 -18.58
C HIS A 1123 -1.97 69.00 -18.22
N TYR A 1124 -0.79 69.08 -17.60
CA TYR A 1124 -0.08 67.89 -17.13
C TYR A 1124 -0.88 67.15 -16.06
N VAL A 1125 -1.37 67.86 -15.03
CA VAL A 1125 -2.18 67.29 -13.95
C VAL A 1125 -3.43 66.59 -14.52
N ARG A 1126 -4.12 67.19 -15.48
CA ARG A 1126 -5.28 66.58 -16.16
C ARG A 1126 -4.91 65.26 -16.84
N GLU A 1127 -3.86 65.22 -17.65
CA GLU A 1127 -3.44 64.00 -18.33
C GLU A 1127 -2.99 62.91 -17.33
N THR A 1128 -2.25 63.28 -16.28
CA THR A 1128 -1.88 62.32 -15.22
C THR A 1128 -3.09 61.76 -14.47
N SER A 1129 -4.11 62.58 -14.22
CA SER A 1129 -5.38 62.14 -13.62
C SER A 1129 -6.12 61.18 -14.55
N VAL A 1130 -6.20 61.47 -15.85
CA VAL A 1130 -6.81 60.57 -16.85
C VAL A 1130 -6.12 59.20 -16.83
N ILE A 1131 -4.79 59.16 -16.86
CA ILE A 1131 -4.02 57.91 -16.83
C ILE A 1131 -4.28 57.15 -15.52
N GLY A 1132 -4.15 57.82 -14.38
CA GLY A 1132 -4.32 57.20 -13.07
C GLY A 1132 -5.71 56.62 -12.85
N GLN A 1133 -6.76 57.31 -13.30
CA GLN A 1133 -8.14 56.88 -13.07
C GLN A 1133 -8.63 55.84 -14.06
N ASN A 1134 -8.29 55.96 -15.34
CA ASN A 1134 -8.83 55.08 -16.37
C ASN A 1134 -8.02 53.80 -16.55
N TYR A 1135 -6.70 53.85 -16.32
CA TYR A 1135 -5.80 52.73 -16.63
C TYR A 1135 -5.16 52.10 -15.38
N TYR A 1136 -5.09 52.84 -14.27
CA TYR A 1136 -4.60 52.35 -12.97
C TYR A 1136 -5.66 52.47 -11.86
N PRO A 1137 -6.89 51.98 -12.07
CA PRO A 1137 -7.96 52.10 -11.08
C PRO A 1137 -7.56 51.48 -9.74
N GLU A 1138 -8.03 52.11 -8.66
CA GLU A 1138 -7.85 51.63 -7.28
C GLU A 1138 -6.38 51.41 -6.86
N ARG A 1139 -5.41 52.11 -7.47
CA ARG A 1139 -4.00 52.10 -7.05
C ARG A 1139 -3.65 53.15 -5.99
N MET A 1140 -4.51 54.14 -5.78
CA MET A 1140 -4.35 55.16 -4.76
C MET A 1140 -5.03 54.72 -3.45
N GLY A 1141 -4.26 54.57 -2.38
CA GLY A 1141 -4.77 54.20 -1.06
C GLY A 1141 -5.01 55.40 -0.16
N LYS A 1142 -4.00 56.27 -0.04
CA LYS A 1142 -4.04 57.53 0.71
C LYS A 1142 -3.36 58.63 -0.09
N PHE A 1143 -3.88 59.84 -0.03
CA PHE A 1143 -3.28 61.01 -0.69
C PHE A 1143 -3.26 62.22 0.25
N TYR A 1144 -2.08 62.64 0.69
CA TYR A 1144 -1.89 63.78 1.58
C TYR A 1144 -1.39 64.99 0.80
N MET A 1145 -2.18 66.06 0.74
CA MET A 1145 -1.76 67.37 0.23
C MET A 1145 -1.34 68.22 1.43
N ILE A 1146 -0.06 68.53 1.55
CA ILE A 1146 0.51 69.24 2.71
C ILE A 1146 0.98 70.65 2.32
N ASN A 1147 1.17 71.53 3.31
CA ASN A 1147 1.50 72.94 3.09
C ASN A 1147 0.53 73.67 2.15
N ALA A 1148 -0.75 73.28 2.16
CA ALA A 1148 -1.76 73.88 1.30
C ALA A 1148 -1.93 75.39 1.64
N PRO A 1149 -1.77 76.32 0.67
CA PRO A 1149 -1.86 77.76 0.93
C PRO A 1149 -3.27 78.19 1.34
N PHE A 1150 -3.38 79.32 2.06
CA PHE A 1150 -4.67 79.90 2.46
C PHE A 1150 -5.48 80.28 1.20
N GLY A 1151 -6.49 79.48 0.86
CA GLY A 1151 -7.26 79.57 -0.39
C GLY A 1151 -7.17 78.35 -1.31
N PHE A 1152 -6.27 77.39 -1.06
CA PHE A 1152 -6.13 76.17 -1.88
C PHE A 1152 -7.41 75.32 -1.89
N ALA A 1153 -8.19 75.33 -0.80
CA ALA A 1153 -9.51 74.68 -0.77
C ALA A 1153 -10.45 75.20 -1.89
N THR A 1154 -10.31 76.45 -2.32
CA THR A 1154 -11.07 77.04 -3.44
C THR A 1154 -10.51 76.57 -4.78
N ALA A 1155 -9.18 76.48 -4.95
CA ALA A 1155 -8.57 75.91 -6.15
C ALA A 1155 -8.88 74.42 -6.32
N PHE A 1156 -8.91 73.67 -5.22
CA PHE A 1156 -9.31 72.26 -5.21
C PHE A 1156 -10.76 72.06 -5.68
N LYS A 1157 -11.67 73.03 -5.47
CA LYS A 1157 -13.03 72.97 -6.06
C LYS A 1157 -13.04 72.99 -7.60
N ILE A 1158 -12.00 73.55 -8.23
CA ILE A 1158 -11.84 73.57 -9.70
C ILE A 1158 -11.30 72.23 -10.22
N ILE A 1159 -10.44 71.57 -9.44
CA ILE A 1159 -9.84 70.28 -9.80
C ILE A 1159 -10.76 69.11 -9.44
N ARG A 1160 -11.59 69.25 -8.41
CA ARG A 1160 -12.50 68.21 -7.90
C ARG A 1160 -13.39 67.55 -8.97
N PRO A 1161 -13.97 68.26 -9.97
CA PRO A 1161 -14.77 67.63 -11.02
C PRO A 1161 -13.99 66.69 -11.95
N LEU A 1162 -12.65 66.79 -11.96
CA LEU A 1162 -11.78 65.90 -12.74
C LEU A 1162 -11.48 64.58 -12.02
N LEU A 1163 -11.90 64.44 -10.75
CA LEU A 1163 -11.64 63.28 -9.92
C LEU A 1163 -12.94 62.54 -9.62
N ASP A 1164 -12.91 61.22 -9.74
CA ASP A 1164 -14.01 60.37 -9.29
C ASP A 1164 -14.27 60.53 -7.77
N PRO A 1165 -15.52 60.33 -7.30
CA PRO A 1165 -15.88 60.54 -5.89
C PRO A 1165 -15.10 59.68 -4.88
N VAL A 1166 -14.70 58.47 -5.25
CA VAL A 1166 -13.99 57.53 -4.36
C VAL A 1166 -12.54 58.00 -4.14
N THR A 1167 -11.91 58.55 -5.18
CA THR A 1167 -10.59 59.20 -5.07
C THR A 1167 -10.65 60.42 -4.14
N VAL A 1168 -11.73 61.22 -4.18
CA VAL A 1168 -11.89 62.39 -3.30
C VAL A 1168 -11.94 62.01 -1.82
N GLU A 1169 -12.56 60.87 -1.47
CA GLU A 1169 -12.63 60.38 -0.09
C GLU A 1169 -11.26 59.96 0.48
N LYS A 1170 -10.28 59.68 -0.38
CA LYS A 1170 -8.93 59.26 -0.01
C LYS A 1170 -7.94 60.44 0.12
N ILE A 1171 -8.38 61.67 -0.16
CA ILE A 1171 -7.55 62.90 -0.16
C ILE A 1171 -7.66 63.64 1.18
N PHE A 1172 -6.51 63.97 1.78
CA PHE A 1172 -6.37 64.72 3.03
C PHE A 1172 -5.63 66.03 2.76
N ILE A 1173 -6.31 67.17 2.88
CA ILE A 1173 -5.72 68.50 2.66
C ILE A 1173 -5.32 69.10 4.01
N LEU A 1174 -4.02 69.31 4.22
CA LEU A 1174 -3.41 69.70 5.48
C LEU A 1174 -2.61 71.01 5.30
N SER A 1175 -2.85 71.98 6.19
CA SER A 1175 -2.16 73.28 6.18
C SER A 1175 -0.87 73.24 7.01
N SER A 1176 -0.88 73.70 8.26
CA SER A 1176 0.32 73.80 9.12
C SER A 1176 0.54 72.58 10.04
N ASN A 1177 -0.53 71.85 10.40
CA ASN A 1177 -0.47 70.71 11.32
C ASN A 1177 -0.22 69.35 10.63
N TYR A 1178 0.35 69.34 9.43
CA TYR A 1178 0.50 68.10 8.65
C TYR A 1178 1.47 67.10 9.27
N LYS A 1179 2.51 67.56 9.98
CA LYS A 1179 3.57 66.68 10.52
C LYS A 1179 2.99 65.63 11.49
N SER A 1180 2.13 66.05 12.41
CA SER A 1180 1.47 65.13 13.35
C SER A 1180 0.52 64.17 12.65
N GLU A 1181 -0.20 64.61 11.62
CA GLU A 1181 -1.09 63.74 10.84
C GLU A 1181 -0.32 62.72 9.98
N LEU A 1182 0.80 63.12 9.36
CA LEU A 1182 1.66 62.19 8.63
C LEU A 1182 2.23 61.11 9.54
N LEU A 1183 2.67 61.47 10.76
CA LEU A 1183 3.19 60.50 11.74
C LEU A 1183 2.12 59.52 12.29
N LYS A 1184 0.83 59.84 12.15
CA LYS A 1184 -0.25 58.86 12.44
C LYS A 1184 -0.24 57.74 11.42
N GLN A 1185 0.05 58.02 10.15
CA GLN A 1185 0.01 57.03 9.06
C GLN A 1185 1.38 56.44 8.71
N ILE A 1186 2.48 57.20 8.84
CA ILE A 1186 3.82 56.81 8.41
C ILE A 1186 4.74 56.75 9.64
N PRO A 1187 5.51 55.67 9.85
CA PRO A 1187 6.49 55.60 10.93
C PRO A 1187 7.53 56.72 10.82
N ALA A 1188 7.99 57.26 11.95
CA ALA A 1188 8.92 58.39 11.98
C ALA A 1188 10.24 58.07 11.25
N GLU A 1189 10.71 56.83 11.39
CA GLU A 1189 11.87 56.24 10.74
C GLU A 1189 11.71 56.03 9.23
N ASN A 1190 10.48 56.06 8.73
CA ASN A 1190 10.17 55.94 7.32
C ASN A 1190 9.88 57.29 6.64
N LEU A 1191 9.68 58.35 7.42
CA LEU A 1191 9.37 59.68 6.91
C LEU A 1191 10.65 60.56 6.86
N PRO A 1192 10.92 61.28 5.76
CA PRO A 1192 12.04 62.21 5.69
C PRO A 1192 11.98 63.30 6.77
N ASP A 1193 13.13 63.75 7.25
CA ASP A 1193 13.23 64.74 8.33
C ASP A 1193 12.55 66.09 8.00
N PHE A 1194 12.62 66.56 6.76
CA PHE A 1194 11.96 67.79 6.33
C PHE A 1194 10.42 67.70 6.39
N LEU A 1195 9.85 66.49 6.34
CA LEU A 1195 8.41 66.23 6.48
C LEU A 1195 7.98 65.96 7.94
N GLY A 1196 8.91 66.00 8.89
CA GLY A 1196 8.64 65.79 10.31
C GLY A 1196 9.00 64.40 10.86
N GLY A 1197 9.65 63.54 10.06
CA GLY A 1197 10.22 62.27 10.53
C GLY A 1197 11.67 62.39 11.01
N ASN A 1198 12.39 61.27 11.04
CA ASN A 1198 13.82 61.22 11.40
C ASN A 1198 14.68 60.42 10.40
N CYS A 1199 14.13 60.04 9.24
CA CYS A 1199 14.88 59.32 8.21
C CYS A 1199 15.89 60.24 7.49
N ARG A 1200 17.15 59.80 7.43
CA ARG A 1200 18.24 60.42 6.64
C ARG A 1200 18.97 59.37 5.83
N CYS A 1201 19.00 59.53 4.50
CA CYS A 1201 19.76 58.65 3.60
C CYS A 1201 21.12 59.30 3.23
N PRO A 1202 22.18 58.51 2.97
CA PRO A 1202 23.52 59.03 2.67
C PRO A 1202 23.56 60.01 1.49
N GLU A 1203 22.84 59.71 0.40
CA GLU A 1203 22.74 60.58 -0.78
C GLU A 1203 21.52 61.52 -0.76
N GLY A 1204 20.76 61.54 0.36
CA GLY A 1204 19.49 62.25 0.48
C GLY A 1204 18.27 61.38 0.14
N CYS A 1205 17.18 61.53 0.90
CA CYS A 1205 15.99 60.67 0.78
C CYS A 1205 15.30 60.73 -0.59
N GLN A 1206 15.46 61.85 -1.31
CA GLN A 1206 14.88 62.08 -2.63
C GLN A 1206 15.56 61.32 -3.78
N PHE A 1207 16.74 60.75 -3.54
CA PHE A 1207 17.51 60.02 -4.55
C PHE A 1207 17.72 58.54 -4.20
N SER A 1208 17.23 58.08 -3.04
CA SER A 1208 17.59 56.76 -2.52
C SER A 1208 16.69 55.62 -3.00
N ASP A 1209 15.47 55.91 -3.46
CA ASP A 1209 14.40 54.92 -3.72
C ASP A 1209 14.29 53.84 -2.62
N ALA A 1210 14.65 54.16 -1.38
CA ALA A 1210 14.85 53.15 -0.35
C ALA A 1210 13.53 52.48 0.02
N GLY A 1211 13.45 51.15 0.02
CA GLY A 1211 12.23 50.43 0.40
C GLY A 1211 12.38 48.91 0.37
N PRO A 1212 11.30 48.16 0.68
CA PRO A 1212 11.32 46.69 0.67
C PRO A 1212 11.73 46.07 -0.66
N TRP A 1213 11.55 46.80 -1.77
CA TRP A 1213 11.89 46.37 -3.13
C TRP A 1213 13.40 46.35 -3.44
N HIS A 1214 14.25 46.83 -2.52
CA HIS A 1214 15.71 46.67 -2.56
C HIS A 1214 16.24 45.68 -1.51
N ASP A 1215 15.35 45.04 -0.75
CA ASP A 1215 15.73 44.08 0.28
C ASP A 1215 15.77 42.65 -0.30
N PRO A 1216 16.93 41.96 -0.31
CA PRO A 1216 17.04 40.58 -0.83
C PRO A 1216 16.14 39.56 -0.14
N GLN A 1217 15.57 39.87 1.04
CA GLN A 1217 14.56 39.05 1.68
C GLN A 1217 13.21 39.12 0.97
N TYR A 1218 12.85 40.28 0.43
CA TYR A 1218 11.52 40.57 -0.12
C TYR A 1218 11.48 40.71 -1.64
N ILE A 1219 12.61 40.65 -2.35
CA ILE A 1219 12.67 40.61 -3.82
C ILE A 1219 12.30 39.21 -4.35
N GLY A 1220 11.38 39.14 -5.31
CA GLY A 1220 10.88 37.90 -5.91
C GLY A 1220 11.46 37.53 -7.28
N LYS A 1221 10.61 37.04 -8.18
CA LYS A 1221 10.97 36.65 -9.56
C LYS A 1221 11.09 37.85 -10.50
N GLU A 1222 10.38 38.93 -10.16
CA GLU A 1222 10.37 40.20 -10.85
C GLU A 1222 11.73 40.91 -10.87
N GLY A 1223 12.65 40.53 -9.97
CA GLY A 1223 13.92 41.21 -9.79
C GLY A 1223 13.81 42.51 -8.98
N GLU A 1224 14.96 43.11 -8.70
CA GLU A 1224 15.05 44.35 -7.95
C GLU A 1224 14.34 45.50 -8.70
N ALA A 1225 13.63 46.36 -7.98
CA ALA A 1225 13.14 47.59 -8.60
C ALA A 1225 14.36 48.49 -8.87
N ILE A 1226 14.54 48.94 -10.10
CA ILE A 1226 15.52 49.99 -10.40
C ILE A 1226 14.77 51.30 -10.38
N SER A 1227 15.34 52.36 -9.79
CA SER A 1227 14.75 53.71 -9.84
C SER A 1227 15.15 54.41 -11.15
N ALA A 1228 14.32 55.31 -11.68
CA ALA A 1228 14.65 56.03 -12.92
C ALA A 1228 15.96 56.86 -12.77
N ALA A 1229 16.22 57.37 -11.56
CA ALA A 1229 17.43 58.13 -11.25
C ALA A 1229 18.68 57.22 -11.21
N GLU A 1230 18.56 56.02 -10.65
CA GLU A 1230 19.67 55.08 -10.56
C GLU A 1230 19.97 54.42 -11.90
N TYR A 1231 18.93 54.12 -12.68
CA TYR A 1231 19.08 53.72 -14.08
C TYR A 1231 19.83 54.79 -14.89
N ALA A 1232 19.44 56.07 -14.75
CA ALA A 1232 20.12 57.18 -15.42
C ALA A 1232 21.61 57.27 -15.02
N LYS A 1233 21.95 57.12 -13.73
CA LYS A 1233 23.35 57.06 -13.26
C LYS A 1233 24.12 55.91 -13.91
N GLN A 1234 23.57 54.70 -13.93
CA GLN A 1234 24.21 53.52 -14.52
C GLN A 1234 24.40 53.66 -16.04
N TYR A 1235 23.40 54.21 -16.73
CA TYR A 1235 23.44 54.45 -18.17
C TYR A 1235 24.53 55.47 -18.54
N LEU A 1236 24.59 56.60 -17.82
CA LEU A 1236 25.62 57.63 -18.02
C LEU A 1236 27.02 57.10 -17.70
N ALA A 1237 27.18 56.28 -16.65
CA ALA A 1237 28.46 55.62 -16.34
C ALA A 1237 28.90 54.63 -17.44
N LYS A 1238 27.96 53.88 -18.03
CA LYS A 1238 28.25 53.00 -19.19
C LYS A 1238 28.67 53.80 -20.42
N GLN A 1239 28.02 54.92 -20.73
CA GLN A 1239 28.43 55.77 -21.86
C GLN A 1239 29.82 56.38 -21.64
N ASN A 1240 30.10 56.90 -20.43
CA ASN A 1240 31.42 57.46 -20.10
C ASN A 1240 32.54 56.41 -20.13
N SER A 1241 32.25 55.15 -19.78
CA SER A 1241 33.22 54.04 -19.87
C SER A 1241 33.40 53.46 -21.27
N GLN A 1242 32.41 53.63 -22.17
CA GLN A 1242 32.55 53.32 -23.59
C GLN A 1242 33.33 54.42 -24.34
N GLN A 1243 33.17 55.69 -23.96
CA GLN A 1243 33.97 56.81 -24.49
C GLN A 1243 35.42 56.84 -23.99
N SER A 1244 35.76 56.20 -22.85
CA SER A 1244 37.15 56.08 -22.39
C SER A 1244 37.92 54.88 -22.96
N LYS A 1245 37.25 54.03 -23.74
CA LYS A 1245 37.83 52.86 -24.44
C LYS A 1245 37.94 53.03 -25.96
N SER A 1246 37.54 54.18 -26.50
CA SER A 1246 37.85 54.67 -27.85
C SER A 1246 38.88 55.78 -27.78
#